data_AF-A0A367LF64-F1
#
_entry.id   AF-A0A367LF64-F1
#
_cell.length_a   1.000
_cell.length_b   1.000
_cell.length_c   1.000
_cell.angle_alpha   90.00
_cell.angle_beta   90.00
_cell.angle_gamma   90.00
#
_symmetry.space_group_name_H-M   'P 1'
#
loop_
_entity.id
_entity.type
_entity.pdbx_description
1 polymer ?
#
loop_
_entity_poly.entity_id
_entity_poly.type
_entity_poly.pdbx_seq_one_letter_code
_entity_poly.pdbx_strand_id
1 'polypeptide(L)'
;TSFPSLMKATADDIRSQLDHRCFTSADLVTAYIQRINQVDGTFSAIAEVNPDALEEAKKLDMRNSTGERGPLYGLPIVLKNVIATKDKMGNTAGSWALVNATNIREAGVSKKLRRAGAILLGKANLSQFGGFRSRKHINGWSSQGGQVRAAYLPSQDPDGSSSGSAVAVDLGLAFAALGVDSIGSILLPAGRSNVVGIRPTLGLTSRDQVVPVSEHFDVVGPLARTVRDAAYVLQVIAGRDDYDEQTQVAPDPVPNYAVACDRASLRGVRLGVPWNFINAMIQGPPLNDELWTFRKALNEMRAAGAVIVPTQFTMLHELKTWRNDVLTIDFVANMDRYLARLETSPSGVRSLTDLRDWTQLNGHLEDFPDRDTEIWDTALEDRNNGWNQTSDSRVYQEALRRLRELGGEGGILGAMETDRLDAVLMPTSISHKCVPFTGGPAVTVPLGAYPDRARAVKSLQGNLVAASAGTPFGLTFAGKPWDESKLISIAHAYEKLTQVRDKLRRRLVLGPLSEVRSFSAHIMALVDYSSSESTSSESGNARQPPSKRTKSDGPASSTAPDMPPLPAAFHDLYASTVRYSVVDDPSLHQGRKRQNPHVPGCWPSHVYVEWHPTQEQHDTLDQLLDKVEAVVGQGVKLHRFLSSDLGVPLPLHISLSRPLSLRTANKDAFLDRLTQCVKAIGVAAFSVSPCGLAWYKSPDSDRTFLIVRVASKTKTGVNPQLTALLERCNTTVSLFGQPTLYQGTRDEAVGVAFHVSIAWTFGLPGEEATLETLKLFKHKQFSGMHSWQIDVSGVKAKIGNIVTHIPLAERGGQDDGIGLTLI
;
A
#
# COMPACT_ATOMS: atom_id res chain seq x y z
N THR A 1 24.55 -4.06 17.96
CA THR A 1 23.72 -3.12 17.16
C THR A 1 22.48 -3.84 16.67
N SER A 2 21.41 -3.12 16.29
CA SER A 2 20.22 -3.77 15.71
C SER A 2 20.34 -3.82 14.19
N PHE A 3 20.28 -5.03 13.63
CA PHE A 3 20.22 -5.23 12.18
C PHE A 3 18.94 -4.59 11.61
N PRO A 4 19.01 -3.83 10.50
CA PRO A 4 17.83 -3.34 9.79
C PRO A 4 17.10 -4.50 9.10
N SER A 5 15.78 -4.40 8.97
CA SER A 5 14.97 -5.40 8.27
C SER A 5 15.29 -5.43 6.77
N LEU A 6 15.24 -6.60 6.15
CA LEU A 6 15.40 -6.80 4.70
C LEU A 6 14.38 -6.02 3.85
N MET A 7 13.28 -5.53 4.44
CA MET A 7 12.31 -4.62 3.78
C MET A 7 12.75 -3.16 3.71
N LYS A 8 13.83 -2.79 4.43
CA LYS A 8 14.27 -1.41 4.66
C LYS A 8 15.77 -1.19 4.46
N ALA A 9 16.58 -2.24 4.61
CA ALA A 9 18.02 -2.16 4.47
C ALA A 9 18.42 -1.69 3.05
N THR A 10 19.28 -0.67 3.01
CA THR A 10 19.92 -0.11 1.81
C THR A 10 21.23 -0.84 1.49
N ALA A 11 21.82 -0.55 0.34
CA ALA A 11 23.17 -1.04 0.01
C ALA A 11 24.19 -0.63 1.08
N ASP A 12 24.14 0.65 1.50
CA ASP A 12 25.07 1.24 2.45
C ASP A 12 24.98 0.57 3.83
N ASP A 13 23.75 0.29 4.30
CA ASP A 13 23.52 -0.48 5.54
C ASP A 13 24.16 -1.87 5.47
N ILE A 14 23.93 -2.60 4.37
CA ILE A 14 24.33 -4.00 4.22
C ILE A 14 25.85 -4.10 4.03
N ARG A 15 26.43 -3.28 3.16
CA ARG A 15 27.88 -3.24 2.92
C ARG A 15 28.66 -2.90 4.18
N SER A 16 28.20 -1.89 4.94
CA SER A 16 28.79 -1.53 6.23
C SER A 16 28.82 -2.73 7.20
N GLN A 17 27.72 -3.49 7.30
CA GLN A 17 27.64 -4.65 8.20
C GLN A 17 28.44 -5.88 7.70
N LEU A 18 28.56 -6.08 6.38
CA LEU A 18 29.44 -7.09 5.78
C LEU A 18 30.93 -6.78 6.04
N ASP A 19 31.34 -5.52 5.91
CA ASP A 19 32.75 -5.13 6.10
C ASP A 19 33.15 -5.10 7.58
N HIS A 20 32.22 -4.76 8.49
CA HIS A 20 32.37 -5.00 9.93
C HIS A 20 32.17 -6.48 10.35
N ARG A 21 31.94 -7.39 9.39
CA ARG A 21 31.74 -8.85 9.59
C ARG A 21 30.64 -9.20 10.60
N CYS A 22 29.59 -8.38 10.71
CA CYS A 22 28.44 -8.67 11.57
C CYS A 22 27.59 -9.85 11.06
N PHE A 23 27.71 -10.14 9.76
CA PHE A 23 27.25 -11.34 9.06
C PHE A 23 28.06 -11.50 7.77
N THR A 24 27.89 -12.64 7.09
CA THR A 24 28.52 -12.97 5.80
C THR A 24 27.53 -12.85 4.63
N SER A 25 28.02 -12.86 3.39
CA SER A 25 27.17 -12.92 2.19
C SER A 25 26.31 -14.20 2.20
N ALA A 26 26.86 -15.32 2.69
CA ALA A 26 26.15 -16.58 2.87
C ALA A 26 25.01 -16.50 3.90
N ASP A 27 25.20 -15.79 5.02
CA ASP A 27 24.12 -15.53 5.99
C ASP A 27 23.00 -14.68 5.38
N LEU A 28 23.38 -13.65 4.62
CA LEU A 28 22.45 -12.75 3.94
C LEU A 28 21.61 -13.51 2.90
N VAL A 29 22.26 -14.31 2.05
CA VAL A 29 21.59 -15.19 1.07
C VAL A 29 20.69 -16.20 1.77
N THR A 30 21.13 -16.83 2.87
CA THR A 30 20.30 -17.75 3.66
C THR A 30 19.05 -17.05 4.20
N ALA A 31 19.18 -15.82 4.70
CA ALA A 31 18.05 -15.04 5.21
C ALA A 31 17.01 -14.73 4.12
N TYR A 32 17.46 -14.35 2.91
CA TYR A 32 16.58 -14.12 1.78
C TYR A 32 15.91 -15.41 1.26
N ILE A 33 16.65 -16.52 1.13
CA ILE A 33 16.08 -17.82 0.69
C ILE A 33 14.99 -18.30 1.68
N GLN A 34 15.24 -18.26 2.99
CA GLN A 34 14.22 -18.64 3.97
C GLN A 34 12.99 -17.74 3.92
N ARG A 35 13.18 -16.45 3.60
CA ARG A 35 12.10 -15.48 3.49
C ARG A 35 11.26 -15.67 2.22
N ILE A 36 11.86 -16.08 1.11
CA ILE A 36 11.15 -16.58 -0.08
C ILE A 36 10.26 -17.75 0.31
N ASN A 37 10.83 -18.76 0.98
CA ASN A 37 10.10 -19.96 1.42
C ASN A 37 8.94 -19.66 2.40
N GLN A 38 8.98 -18.54 3.13
CA GLN A 38 7.94 -18.14 4.09
C GLN A 38 6.72 -17.45 3.46
N VAL A 39 6.87 -16.75 2.33
CA VAL A 39 5.78 -15.92 1.78
C VAL A 39 5.48 -16.15 0.30
N ASP A 40 6.43 -16.63 -0.49
CA ASP A 40 6.27 -16.57 -1.95
C ASP A 40 5.26 -17.60 -2.48
N GLY A 41 4.92 -18.64 -1.71
CA GLY A 41 3.76 -19.49 -1.98
C GLY A 41 2.40 -18.76 -2.02
N THR A 42 2.34 -17.50 -1.54
CA THR A 42 1.16 -16.61 -1.67
C THR A 42 1.30 -15.61 -2.82
N PHE A 43 2.52 -15.12 -3.08
CA PHE A 43 2.78 -13.98 -3.97
C PHE A 43 3.39 -14.34 -5.32
N SER A 44 3.92 -15.56 -5.47
CA SER A 44 4.48 -16.17 -6.70
C SER A 44 5.46 -15.28 -7.46
N ALA A 45 6.24 -14.46 -6.75
CA ALA A 45 7.14 -13.46 -7.32
C ALA A 45 8.48 -14.05 -7.78
N ILE A 46 8.91 -15.19 -7.21
CA ILE A 46 10.09 -15.94 -7.60
C ILE A 46 9.64 -17.19 -8.36
N ALA A 47 10.04 -17.29 -9.63
CA ALA A 47 9.81 -18.48 -10.45
C ALA A 47 10.81 -19.60 -10.12
N GLU A 48 12.04 -19.25 -9.72
CA GLU A 48 13.10 -20.20 -9.39
C GLU A 48 14.13 -19.56 -8.44
N VAL A 49 14.61 -20.31 -7.45
CA VAL A 49 15.74 -19.89 -6.58
C VAL A 49 17.01 -20.55 -7.11
N ASN A 50 18.10 -19.79 -7.22
CA ASN A 50 19.36 -20.32 -7.71
C ASN A 50 19.94 -21.35 -6.72
N PRO A 51 20.07 -22.64 -7.08
CA PRO A 51 20.65 -23.65 -6.20
C PRO A 51 22.15 -23.42 -5.95
N ASP A 52 22.83 -22.68 -6.83
CA ASP A 52 24.26 -22.36 -6.69
C ASP A 52 24.53 -21.14 -5.79
N ALA A 53 23.57 -20.23 -5.60
CA ALA A 53 23.79 -18.91 -4.98
C ALA A 53 24.38 -18.94 -3.57
N LEU A 54 24.00 -19.90 -2.72
CA LEU A 54 24.57 -20.03 -1.37
C LEU A 54 26.04 -20.45 -1.41
N GLU A 55 26.43 -21.26 -2.40
CA GLU A 55 27.81 -21.70 -2.58
C GLU A 55 28.64 -20.61 -3.27
N GLU A 56 28.06 -19.83 -4.18
CA GLU A 56 28.69 -18.61 -4.70
C GLU A 56 28.94 -17.57 -3.61
N ALA A 57 28.00 -17.39 -2.69
CA ALA A 57 28.14 -16.48 -1.56
C ALA A 57 29.31 -16.89 -0.63
N LYS A 58 29.39 -18.17 -0.23
CA LYS A 58 30.54 -18.70 0.53
C LYS A 58 31.87 -18.48 -0.21
N LYS A 59 31.90 -18.75 -1.52
CA LYS A 59 33.10 -18.52 -2.36
C LYS A 59 33.47 -17.04 -2.44
N LEU A 60 32.50 -16.13 -2.35
CA LEU A 60 32.74 -14.70 -2.28
C LEU A 60 33.27 -14.27 -0.90
N ASP A 61 32.68 -14.79 0.18
CA ASP A 61 33.12 -14.52 1.56
C ASP A 61 34.55 -15.01 1.83
N MET A 62 34.94 -16.14 1.25
CA MET A 62 36.31 -16.67 1.32
C MET A 62 37.34 -15.89 0.47
N ARG A 63 36.93 -14.95 -0.39
CA ARG A 63 37.88 -14.15 -1.18
C ARG A 63 38.54 -13.06 -0.34
N ASN A 64 39.81 -13.27 -0.04
CA ASN A 64 40.76 -12.23 0.35
C ASN A 64 41.02 -11.27 -0.82
N SER A 65 40.03 -10.41 -1.12
CA SER A 65 40.12 -9.37 -2.13
C SER A 65 40.99 -8.22 -1.63
N THR A 66 42.17 -8.05 -2.23
CA THR A 66 43.02 -6.86 -2.05
C THR A 66 42.54 -5.65 -2.85
N GLY A 67 41.60 -5.85 -3.78
CA GLY A 67 40.91 -4.80 -4.52
C GLY A 67 39.64 -4.30 -3.82
N GLU A 68 39.18 -3.12 -4.25
CA GLU A 68 38.02 -2.41 -3.70
C GLU A 68 36.70 -3.19 -3.86
N ARG A 69 35.89 -3.24 -2.80
CA ARG A 69 34.59 -3.92 -2.78
C ARG A 69 33.46 -2.94 -3.08
N GLY A 70 32.96 -2.96 -4.30
CA GLY A 70 31.87 -2.09 -4.75
C GLY A 70 30.56 -2.27 -3.95
N PRO A 71 29.59 -1.33 -4.12
CA PRO A 71 28.38 -1.25 -3.29
C PRO A 71 27.43 -2.45 -3.40
N LEU A 72 27.59 -3.32 -4.41
CA LEU A 72 26.79 -4.54 -4.59
C LEU A 72 27.53 -5.83 -4.16
N TYR A 73 28.75 -5.73 -3.63
CA TYR A 73 29.56 -6.91 -3.28
C TYR A 73 28.90 -7.71 -2.15
N GLY A 74 28.51 -8.95 -2.43
CA GLY A 74 27.79 -9.85 -1.53
C GLY A 74 26.27 -9.65 -1.50
N LEU A 75 25.73 -8.69 -2.26
CA LEU A 75 24.29 -8.37 -2.23
C LEU A 75 23.52 -9.27 -3.23
N PRO A 76 22.42 -9.93 -2.80
CA PRO A 76 21.67 -10.86 -3.64
C PRO A 76 20.60 -10.18 -4.49
N ILE A 77 20.66 -10.39 -5.80
CA ILE A 77 19.79 -9.76 -6.81
C ILE A 77 19.02 -10.85 -7.57
N VAL A 78 17.71 -10.65 -7.79
CA VAL A 78 16.91 -11.54 -8.65
C VAL A 78 16.73 -10.96 -10.04
N LEU A 79 16.73 -11.83 -11.05
CA LEU A 79 16.63 -11.42 -12.46
C LEU A 79 15.28 -11.85 -13.02
N LYS A 80 14.56 -10.97 -13.72
CA LYS A 80 13.35 -11.35 -14.47
C LYS A 80 13.63 -12.62 -15.31
N ASN A 81 12.67 -13.53 -15.40
CA ASN A 81 12.82 -14.82 -16.09
C ASN A 81 12.83 -14.71 -17.65
N VAL A 82 13.60 -13.75 -18.16
CA VAL A 82 13.99 -13.54 -19.57
C VAL A 82 15.49 -13.23 -19.73
N ILE A 83 16.19 -12.87 -18.66
CA ILE A 83 17.62 -12.50 -18.66
C ILE A 83 18.50 -13.73 -18.41
N ALA A 84 19.31 -14.16 -19.39
CA ALA A 84 20.07 -15.40 -19.27
C ALA A 84 21.17 -15.41 -18.19
N THR A 85 21.43 -16.61 -17.68
CA THR A 85 22.46 -16.98 -16.71
C THR A 85 23.15 -18.27 -17.18
N LYS A 86 24.31 -18.61 -16.60
CA LYS A 86 24.93 -19.95 -16.78
C LYS A 86 24.88 -20.81 -15.49
N ASP A 87 24.26 -20.29 -14.44
CA ASP A 87 23.79 -21.01 -13.25
C ASP A 87 22.75 -22.09 -13.60
N LYS A 88 22.46 -23.01 -12.67
CA LYS A 88 21.40 -24.01 -12.83
C LYS A 88 20.00 -23.40 -12.60
N MET A 89 19.57 -22.55 -13.53
CA MET A 89 18.23 -21.95 -13.59
C MET A 89 17.76 -21.85 -15.05
N GLY A 90 16.46 -22.00 -15.29
CA GLY A 90 15.85 -21.82 -16.61
C GLY A 90 15.78 -20.34 -17.02
N ASN A 91 15.78 -20.05 -18.32
CA ASN A 91 15.54 -18.72 -18.86
C ASN A 91 14.30 -18.72 -19.77
N THR A 92 13.14 -18.90 -19.16
CA THR A 92 11.98 -19.57 -19.80
C THR A 92 10.93 -18.64 -20.39
N ALA A 93 11.04 -17.32 -20.18
CA ALA A 93 9.96 -16.35 -20.38
C ALA A 93 8.66 -16.67 -19.60
N GLY A 94 8.71 -17.60 -18.63
CA GLY A 94 7.57 -18.13 -17.90
C GLY A 94 6.81 -19.24 -18.64
N SER A 95 7.40 -19.87 -19.65
CA SER A 95 6.78 -20.90 -20.51
C SER A 95 7.49 -22.24 -20.41
N TRP A 96 6.71 -23.32 -20.45
CA TRP A 96 7.21 -24.70 -20.50
C TRP A 96 7.95 -25.00 -21.82
N ALA A 97 7.64 -24.27 -22.89
CA ALA A 97 8.33 -24.38 -24.18
C ALA A 97 9.85 -24.11 -24.10
N LEU A 98 10.30 -23.38 -23.07
CA LEU A 98 11.70 -22.99 -22.87
C LEU A 98 12.31 -23.57 -21.58
N VAL A 99 11.62 -24.50 -20.91
CA VAL A 99 12.20 -25.25 -19.78
C VAL A 99 13.31 -26.16 -20.30
N ASN A 100 14.46 -26.15 -19.61
CA ASN A 100 15.70 -26.83 -20.00
C ASN A 100 16.32 -26.39 -21.35
N ALA A 101 15.79 -25.33 -21.99
CA ALA A 101 16.50 -24.65 -23.07
C ALA A 101 17.66 -23.84 -22.50
N THR A 102 18.75 -23.71 -23.26
CA THR A 102 19.98 -23.03 -22.78
C THR A 102 20.43 -21.92 -23.74
N ASN A 103 20.93 -20.83 -23.18
CA ASN A 103 21.52 -19.71 -23.91
C ASN A 103 23.01 -19.96 -24.19
N ILE A 104 23.49 -19.59 -25.38
CA ILE A 104 24.89 -19.74 -25.82
C ILE A 104 25.92 -19.01 -24.93
N ARG A 105 25.48 -18.06 -24.10
CA ARG A 105 26.32 -17.37 -23.10
C ARG A 105 25.45 -16.81 -21.95
N GLU A 106 26.11 -16.36 -20.89
CA GLU A 106 25.48 -15.53 -19.85
C GLU A 106 25.17 -14.13 -20.41
N ALA A 107 24.02 -13.55 -20.06
CA ALA A 107 23.64 -12.22 -20.54
C ALA A 107 24.61 -11.14 -20.05
N GLY A 108 24.84 -10.10 -20.87
CA GLY A 108 25.81 -9.04 -20.58
C GLY A 108 25.61 -8.37 -19.22
N VAL A 109 24.35 -8.14 -18.84
CA VAL A 109 23.95 -7.59 -17.53
C VAL A 109 24.22 -8.53 -16.36
N SER A 110 23.95 -9.84 -16.52
CA SER A 110 24.23 -10.87 -15.51
C SER A 110 25.73 -10.98 -15.25
N LYS A 111 26.51 -11.02 -16.34
CA LYS A 111 27.98 -11.04 -16.36
C LYS A 111 28.58 -9.80 -15.68
N LYS A 112 27.97 -8.62 -15.85
CA LYS A 112 28.38 -7.37 -15.17
C LYS A 112 28.07 -7.42 -13.66
N LEU A 113 26.86 -7.83 -13.26
CA LEU A 113 26.51 -8.02 -11.83
C LEU A 113 27.46 -9.00 -11.13
N ARG A 114 27.69 -10.16 -11.76
CA ARG A 114 28.62 -11.21 -11.29
C ARG A 114 30.06 -10.70 -11.15
N ARG A 115 30.53 -9.87 -12.09
CA ARG A 115 31.84 -9.20 -12.01
C ARG A 115 31.96 -8.20 -10.86
N ALA A 116 30.87 -7.49 -10.52
CA ALA A 116 30.82 -6.59 -9.36
C ALA A 116 30.69 -7.32 -8.00
N GLY A 117 30.58 -8.66 -8.00
CA GLY A 117 30.42 -9.46 -6.80
C GLY A 117 29.00 -9.52 -6.25
N ALA A 118 27.98 -9.15 -7.03
CA ALA A 118 26.59 -9.41 -6.66
C ALA A 118 26.26 -10.91 -6.84
N ILE A 119 25.42 -11.45 -5.96
CA ILE A 119 24.97 -12.86 -6.03
C ILE A 119 23.67 -12.93 -6.84
N LEU A 120 23.60 -13.80 -7.85
CA LEU A 120 22.37 -14.00 -8.63
C LEU A 120 21.45 -14.95 -7.87
N LEU A 121 20.50 -14.41 -7.10
CA LEU A 121 19.71 -15.17 -6.12
C LEU A 121 18.64 -16.09 -6.75
N GLY A 122 18.11 -15.72 -7.91
CA GLY A 122 16.96 -16.42 -8.49
C GLY A 122 16.36 -15.73 -9.71
N LYS A 123 15.38 -16.40 -10.31
CA LYS A 123 14.57 -15.91 -11.44
C LYS A 123 13.24 -15.37 -10.92
N ALA A 124 12.94 -14.11 -11.19
CA ALA A 124 11.69 -13.47 -10.84
C ALA A 124 10.61 -13.72 -11.92
N ASN A 125 9.39 -14.04 -11.47
CA ASN A 125 8.23 -14.31 -12.31
C ASN A 125 7.71 -13.03 -13.02
N LEU A 126 6.86 -13.20 -14.04
CA LEU A 126 6.50 -12.17 -15.01
C LEU A 126 5.12 -12.42 -15.64
N SER A 127 4.56 -11.41 -16.30
CA SER A 127 3.61 -11.69 -17.40
C SER A 127 4.37 -12.44 -18.50
N GLN A 128 3.91 -13.64 -18.86
CA GLN A 128 4.59 -14.54 -19.80
C GLN A 128 4.96 -13.86 -21.12
N PHE A 129 6.18 -14.12 -21.64
CA PHE A 129 6.72 -13.45 -22.84
C PHE A 129 6.57 -11.92 -22.82
N GLY A 130 6.79 -11.31 -21.66
CA GLY A 130 6.64 -9.86 -21.46
C GLY A 130 5.19 -9.36 -21.50
N GLY A 131 4.20 -10.26 -21.47
CA GLY A 131 2.79 -9.98 -21.75
C GLY A 131 2.42 -10.12 -23.24
N PHE A 132 3.40 -10.37 -24.13
CA PHE A 132 3.21 -10.27 -25.58
C PHE A 132 2.72 -11.58 -26.25
N ARG A 133 1.98 -12.41 -25.52
CA ARG A 133 1.30 -13.63 -26.03
C ARG A 133 -0.13 -13.36 -26.48
N SER A 134 -0.88 -12.56 -25.73
CA SER A 134 -2.33 -12.37 -25.92
C SER A 134 -2.78 -10.97 -25.54
N ARG A 135 -3.81 -10.45 -26.22
CA ARG A 135 -4.52 -9.22 -25.79
C ARG A 135 -5.34 -9.44 -24.50
N LYS A 136 -5.52 -10.70 -24.10
CA LYS A 136 -6.23 -11.17 -22.89
C LYS A 136 -5.28 -11.65 -21.78
N HIS A 137 -3.98 -11.37 -21.88
CA HIS A 137 -3.02 -11.74 -20.85
C HIS A 137 -3.38 -11.11 -19.49
N ILE A 138 -2.99 -11.76 -18.39
CA ILE A 138 -3.11 -11.20 -17.05
C ILE A 138 -1.72 -10.78 -16.56
N ASN A 139 -1.64 -9.60 -15.94
CA ASN A 139 -0.44 -9.08 -15.30
C ASN A 139 0.15 -10.08 -14.32
N GLY A 140 1.44 -10.40 -14.50
CA GLY A 140 2.16 -11.30 -13.63
C GLY A 140 1.73 -12.77 -13.69
N TRP A 141 0.93 -13.19 -14.67
CA TRP A 141 0.67 -14.62 -14.89
C TRP A 141 1.69 -15.23 -15.87
N SER A 142 2.22 -16.40 -15.51
CA SER A 142 2.87 -17.32 -16.43
C SER A 142 2.52 -18.77 -16.10
N SER A 143 2.59 -19.67 -17.09
CA SER A 143 2.25 -21.09 -16.91
C SER A 143 3.27 -21.87 -16.08
N GLN A 144 4.53 -21.45 -16.08
CA GLN A 144 5.56 -22.03 -15.21
C GLN A 144 5.51 -21.46 -13.79
N GLY A 145 5.40 -20.13 -13.64
CA GLY A 145 5.52 -19.44 -12.34
C GLY A 145 4.19 -19.18 -11.62
N GLY A 146 3.06 -19.43 -12.27
CA GLY A 146 1.74 -19.07 -11.75
C GLY A 146 1.49 -17.56 -11.72
N GLN A 147 0.59 -17.13 -10.83
CA GLN A 147 0.07 -15.76 -10.76
C GLN A 147 0.76 -14.93 -9.67
N VAL A 148 1.63 -13.99 -10.07
CA VAL A 148 2.18 -12.95 -9.17
C VAL A 148 1.04 -12.12 -8.56
N ARG A 149 1.16 -11.72 -7.30
CA ARG A 149 0.25 -10.77 -6.62
C ARG A 149 1.04 -9.70 -5.89
N ALA A 150 0.61 -8.44 -5.95
CA ALA A 150 1.27 -7.37 -5.19
C ALA A 150 0.80 -7.30 -3.72
N ALA A 151 1.72 -6.91 -2.83
CA ALA A 151 1.62 -7.18 -1.40
C ALA A 151 0.79 -6.19 -0.57
N TYR A 152 0.12 -5.20 -1.18
CA TYR A 152 -0.63 -4.19 -0.43
C TYR A 152 -2.09 -4.59 -0.13
N LEU A 153 -2.69 -5.49 -0.92
CA LEU A 153 -4.09 -5.93 -0.81
C LEU A 153 -4.26 -7.40 -1.24
N PRO A 154 -5.30 -8.12 -0.76
CA PRO A 154 -5.63 -9.45 -1.26
C PRO A 154 -5.86 -9.46 -2.77
N SER A 155 -5.16 -10.34 -3.49
CA SER A 155 -5.24 -10.48 -4.95
C SER A 155 -5.07 -9.15 -5.72
N GLN A 156 -4.17 -8.27 -5.25
CA GLN A 156 -3.85 -7.06 -6.00
C GLN A 156 -3.13 -7.40 -7.31
N ASP A 157 -3.50 -6.70 -8.38
CA ASP A 157 -2.74 -6.67 -9.63
C ASP A 157 -1.31 -6.11 -9.36
N PRO A 158 -0.26 -6.84 -9.77
CA PRO A 158 1.13 -6.39 -9.63
C PRO A 158 1.61 -5.46 -10.75
N ASP A 159 0.76 -5.15 -11.73
CA ASP A 159 1.10 -4.66 -13.08
C ASP A 159 2.06 -5.59 -13.86
N GLY A 160 2.25 -5.29 -15.14
CA GLY A 160 3.03 -6.11 -16.06
C GLY A 160 4.23 -5.38 -16.69
N SER A 161 5.29 -6.06 -17.12
CA SER A 161 5.54 -7.50 -17.04
C SER A 161 6.66 -7.90 -16.08
N SER A 162 7.44 -6.97 -15.52
CA SER A 162 8.46 -7.31 -14.48
C SER A 162 7.86 -7.46 -13.08
N SER A 163 6.70 -8.12 -13.02
CA SER A 163 5.80 -8.20 -11.86
C SER A 163 6.49 -8.81 -10.63
N GLY A 164 7.13 -9.98 -10.81
CA GLY A 164 7.86 -10.65 -9.74
C GLY A 164 9.09 -9.85 -9.28
N SER A 165 9.81 -9.19 -10.20
CA SER A 165 10.94 -8.33 -9.85
C SER A 165 10.52 -7.20 -8.90
N ALA A 166 9.36 -6.58 -9.13
CA ALA A 166 8.86 -5.50 -8.28
C ALA A 166 8.36 -5.99 -6.91
N VAL A 167 7.59 -7.10 -6.89
CA VAL A 167 7.05 -7.68 -5.66
C VAL A 167 8.15 -8.29 -4.77
N ALA A 168 9.16 -8.92 -5.36
CA ALA A 168 10.32 -9.44 -4.64
C ALA A 168 11.10 -8.33 -3.92
N VAL A 169 11.30 -7.18 -4.58
CA VAL A 169 11.95 -6.01 -3.97
C VAL A 169 11.09 -5.39 -2.87
N ASP A 170 9.77 -5.36 -3.05
CA ASP A 170 8.84 -4.80 -2.05
C ASP A 170 8.80 -5.61 -0.75
N LEU A 171 8.65 -6.93 -0.87
CA LEU A 171 8.57 -7.87 0.25
C LEU A 171 9.93 -8.11 0.94
N GLY A 172 11.02 -7.67 0.30
CA GLY A 172 12.38 -7.94 0.74
C GLY A 172 12.79 -9.39 0.51
N LEU A 173 12.41 -9.98 -0.63
CA LEU A 173 12.84 -11.31 -1.07
C LEU A 173 14.19 -11.29 -1.80
N ALA A 174 14.63 -10.11 -2.23
CA ALA A 174 15.96 -9.83 -2.74
C ALA A 174 16.43 -8.46 -2.26
N PHE A 175 17.73 -8.16 -2.37
CA PHE A 175 18.22 -6.80 -2.14
C PHE A 175 17.66 -5.85 -3.22
N ALA A 176 17.82 -6.22 -4.48
CA ALA A 176 17.29 -5.51 -5.65
C ALA A 176 16.89 -6.53 -6.72
N ALA A 177 16.32 -6.06 -7.84
CA ALA A 177 16.01 -6.91 -8.98
C ALA A 177 16.36 -6.24 -10.30
N LEU A 178 16.57 -7.04 -11.35
CA LEU A 178 16.48 -6.55 -12.74
C LEU A 178 15.09 -6.85 -13.31
N GLY A 179 14.54 -5.88 -14.02
CA GLY A 179 13.40 -6.03 -14.91
C GLY A 179 13.80 -5.77 -16.36
N VAL A 180 12.83 -5.93 -17.26
CA VAL A 180 12.98 -5.58 -18.69
C VAL A 180 11.74 -4.79 -19.09
N ASP A 181 11.95 -3.62 -19.70
CA ASP A 181 10.91 -2.67 -20.10
C ASP A 181 10.91 -2.50 -21.61
N SER A 182 9.85 -2.96 -22.27
CA SER A 182 9.52 -2.58 -23.66
C SER A 182 8.57 -1.40 -23.63
N ILE A 183 7.38 -1.58 -23.05
CA ILE A 183 6.36 -0.54 -22.88
C ILE A 183 5.88 -0.51 -21.42
N GLY A 184 6.61 0.22 -20.56
CA GLY A 184 6.29 0.43 -19.15
C GLY A 184 6.54 -0.77 -18.24
N SER A 185 7.12 -1.85 -18.77
CA SER A 185 7.25 -3.13 -18.07
C SER A 185 8.21 -3.17 -16.88
N ILE A 186 8.94 -2.10 -16.56
CA ILE A 186 9.59 -1.83 -15.27
C ILE A 186 8.80 -0.79 -14.48
N LEU A 187 8.39 0.30 -15.14
CA LEU A 187 7.77 1.46 -14.49
C LEU A 187 6.43 1.13 -13.82
N LEU A 188 5.53 0.45 -14.53
CA LEU A 188 4.20 0.11 -14.04
C LEU A 188 4.24 -0.81 -12.79
N PRO A 189 4.92 -1.99 -12.82
CA PRO A 189 4.93 -2.88 -11.66
C PRO A 189 5.69 -2.30 -10.46
N ALA A 190 6.69 -1.44 -10.68
CA ALA A 190 7.34 -0.70 -9.61
C ALA A 190 6.35 0.23 -8.88
N GLY A 191 5.54 0.98 -9.64
CA GLY A 191 4.46 1.82 -9.10
C GLY A 191 3.42 1.03 -8.29
N ARG A 192 3.02 -0.16 -8.74
CA ARG A 192 2.05 -1.04 -8.03
C ARG A 192 2.64 -1.81 -6.84
N SER A 193 3.96 -1.87 -6.76
CA SER A 193 4.69 -2.52 -5.67
C SER A 193 5.32 -1.50 -4.71
N ASN A 194 5.07 -0.19 -4.87
CA ASN A 194 5.60 0.88 -4.01
C ASN A 194 7.15 0.90 -3.95
N VAL A 195 7.82 0.55 -5.05
CA VAL A 195 9.29 0.52 -5.19
C VAL A 195 9.75 1.49 -6.28
N VAL A 196 11.05 1.76 -6.33
CA VAL A 196 11.67 2.54 -7.40
C VAL A 196 11.97 1.61 -8.58
N GLY A 197 11.73 2.11 -9.79
CA GLY A 197 12.11 1.45 -11.04
C GLY A 197 12.77 2.44 -11.99
N ILE A 198 13.88 2.07 -12.62
CA ILE A 198 14.54 2.88 -13.65
C ILE A 198 14.43 2.15 -14.99
N ARG A 199 13.77 2.79 -15.96
CA ARG A 199 13.90 2.49 -17.39
C ARG A 199 15.07 3.34 -17.91
N PRO A 200 16.22 2.78 -18.27
CA PRO A 200 17.32 3.58 -18.83
C PRO A 200 17.07 3.93 -20.32
N THR A 201 17.96 4.75 -20.88
CA THR A 201 18.03 5.04 -22.33
C THR A 201 18.25 3.74 -23.12
N LEU A 202 17.63 3.65 -24.29
CA LEU A 202 17.84 2.58 -25.25
C LEU A 202 19.33 2.51 -25.63
N GLY A 203 19.96 1.35 -25.41
CA GLY A 203 21.40 1.18 -25.59
C GLY A 203 22.25 1.46 -24.35
N LEU A 204 21.75 2.01 -23.23
CA LEU A 204 22.61 2.16 -22.03
C LEU A 204 22.99 0.80 -21.42
N THR A 205 22.17 -0.24 -21.59
CA THR A 205 22.33 -1.56 -21.00
C THR A 205 22.21 -2.65 -22.04
N SER A 206 23.08 -3.65 -21.99
CA SER A 206 23.06 -4.80 -22.90
C SER A 206 21.79 -5.65 -22.78
N ARG A 207 21.28 -6.10 -23.92
CA ARG A 207 20.12 -6.99 -24.06
C ARG A 207 20.52 -8.34 -24.67
N ASP A 208 21.82 -8.58 -24.84
CA ASP A 208 22.31 -9.88 -25.30
C ASP A 208 21.91 -10.99 -24.33
N GLN A 209 21.39 -12.10 -24.90
CA GLN A 209 20.76 -13.21 -24.19
C GLN A 209 19.61 -12.81 -23.26
N VAL A 210 18.91 -11.72 -23.57
CA VAL A 210 17.57 -11.43 -23.03
C VAL A 210 16.52 -11.93 -24.03
N VAL A 211 15.48 -12.63 -23.58
CA VAL A 211 14.32 -12.96 -24.45
C VAL A 211 13.66 -11.65 -24.88
N PRO A 212 13.62 -11.33 -26.18
CA PRO A 212 13.23 -10.00 -26.65
C PRO A 212 11.71 -9.84 -26.77
N VAL A 213 11.27 -8.59 -26.81
CA VAL A 213 10.00 -8.17 -27.39
C VAL A 213 10.23 -7.21 -28.57
N SER A 214 11.17 -6.27 -28.48
CA SER A 214 11.51 -5.34 -29.57
C SER A 214 12.84 -4.63 -29.37
N GLU A 215 13.69 -4.68 -30.40
CA GLU A 215 14.98 -3.97 -30.47
C GLU A 215 14.85 -2.43 -30.44
N HIS A 216 13.67 -1.87 -30.73
CA HIS A 216 13.38 -0.43 -30.60
C HIS A 216 12.86 -0.01 -29.22
N PHE A 217 12.46 -0.94 -28.36
CA PHE A 217 11.80 -0.63 -27.09
C PHE A 217 12.46 -1.25 -25.86
N ASP A 218 13.04 -2.44 -25.98
CA ASP A 218 13.57 -3.20 -24.84
C ASP A 218 14.78 -2.52 -24.22
N VAL A 219 14.72 -2.36 -22.89
CA VAL A 219 15.87 -2.04 -22.04
C VAL A 219 15.85 -2.87 -20.76
N VAL A 220 17.03 -3.20 -20.23
CA VAL A 220 17.16 -3.87 -18.93
C VAL A 220 17.37 -2.79 -17.86
N GLY A 221 16.63 -2.84 -16.76
CA GLY A 221 16.70 -1.79 -15.75
C GLY A 221 16.46 -2.28 -14.33
N PRO A 222 16.99 -1.56 -13.32
CA PRO A 222 16.87 -1.95 -11.92
C PRO A 222 15.50 -1.62 -11.33
N LEU A 223 15.08 -2.47 -10.39
CA LEU A 223 14.07 -2.18 -9.39
C LEU A 223 14.70 -2.30 -8.00
N ALA A 224 14.47 -1.30 -7.15
CA ALA A 224 15.04 -1.26 -5.79
C ALA A 224 14.12 -0.49 -4.81
N ARG A 225 14.41 -0.59 -3.51
CA ARG A 225 13.60 0.09 -2.48
C ARG A 225 13.84 1.60 -2.40
N THR A 226 15.02 2.07 -2.84
CA THR A 226 15.36 3.50 -2.91
C THR A 226 15.97 3.87 -4.27
N VAL A 227 15.98 5.17 -4.59
CA VAL A 227 16.62 5.70 -5.81
C VAL A 227 18.13 5.49 -5.78
N ARG A 228 18.78 5.57 -4.60
CA ARG A 228 20.22 5.30 -4.45
C ARG A 228 20.55 3.82 -4.70
N ASP A 229 19.76 2.90 -4.15
CA ASP A 229 19.93 1.46 -4.42
C ASP A 229 19.75 1.13 -5.91
N ALA A 230 18.76 1.73 -6.57
CA ALA A 230 18.53 1.57 -8.01
C ALA A 230 19.70 2.15 -8.84
N ALA A 231 20.24 3.30 -8.45
CA ALA A 231 21.39 3.91 -9.09
C ALA A 231 22.68 3.06 -8.96
N TYR A 232 22.91 2.43 -7.81
CA TYR A 232 24.02 1.46 -7.65
C TYR A 232 23.89 0.25 -8.58
N VAL A 233 22.68 -0.28 -8.77
CA VAL A 233 22.45 -1.39 -9.71
C VAL A 233 22.61 -0.94 -11.17
N LEU A 234 22.08 0.24 -11.54
CA LEU A 234 22.28 0.81 -12.87
C LEU A 234 23.77 0.99 -13.20
N GLN A 235 24.54 1.52 -12.25
CA GLN A 235 25.98 1.77 -12.40
C GLN A 235 26.77 0.54 -12.85
N VAL A 236 26.37 -0.64 -12.37
CA VAL A 236 27.06 -1.91 -12.66
C VAL A 236 26.64 -2.47 -14.02
N ILE A 237 25.37 -2.37 -14.42
CA ILE A 237 24.88 -2.98 -15.67
C ILE A 237 25.08 -2.10 -16.92
N ALA A 238 25.26 -0.79 -16.74
CA ALA A 238 25.38 0.19 -17.81
C ALA A 238 26.67 0.08 -18.66
N GLY A 239 26.68 0.73 -19.82
CA GLY A 239 27.80 0.82 -20.75
C GLY A 239 27.86 -0.32 -21.78
N ARG A 240 28.87 -0.23 -22.66
CA ARG A 240 29.09 -1.09 -23.84
C ARG A 240 29.10 -2.61 -23.56
N ASP A 241 28.74 -3.36 -24.60
CA ASP A 241 28.85 -4.82 -24.73
C ASP A 241 29.01 -5.17 -26.22
N ASP A 242 30.01 -5.97 -26.56
CA ASP A 242 30.37 -6.30 -27.95
C ASP A 242 29.31 -7.21 -28.62
N TYR A 243 28.37 -7.77 -27.85
CA TYR A 243 27.27 -8.60 -28.33
C TYR A 243 25.92 -7.86 -28.51
N ASP A 244 25.85 -6.57 -28.17
CA ASP A 244 24.66 -5.72 -28.42
C ASP A 244 25.09 -4.37 -29.03
N GLU A 245 24.94 -4.26 -30.35
CA GLU A 245 25.38 -3.11 -31.15
C GLU A 245 24.79 -1.77 -30.68
N GLN A 246 23.56 -1.75 -30.17
CA GLN A 246 22.96 -0.52 -29.66
C GLN A 246 23.66 0.00 -28.40
N THR A 247 24.47 -0.82 -27.72
CA THR A 247 25.28 -0.32 -26.59
C THR A 247 26.51 0.47 -27.01
N GLN A 248 26.89 0.45 -28.29
CA GLN A 248 28.08 1.14 -28.77
C GLN A 248 27.93 2.67 -28.76
N VAL A 249 26.70 3.18 -28.79
CA VAL A 249 26.38 4.61 -28.60
C VAL A 249 26.29 5.04 -27.12
N ALA A 250 26.44 4.13 -26.16
CA ALA A 250 26.44 4.49 -24.74
C ALA A 250 27.64 5.39 -24.37
N PRO A 251 27.47 6.37 -23.47
CA PRO A 251 28.55 7.21 -22.96
C PRO A 251 29.72 6.39 -22.39
N ASP A 252 30.94 6.81 -22.74
CA ASP A 252 32.19 6.16 -22.34
C ASP A 252 33.21 7.24 -21.91
N PRO A 253 33.60 7.33 -20.62
CA PRO A 253 33.15 6.49 -19.51
C PRO A 253 31.68 6.73 -19.15
N VAL A 254 31.03 5.68 -18.61
CA VAL A 254 29.66 5.76 -18.09
C VAL A 254 29.60 6.75 -16.91
N PRO A 255 28.63 7.68 -16.86
CA PRO A 255 28.45 8.60 -15.74
C PRO A 255 28.31 7.89 -14.38
N ASN A 256 28.71 8.57 -13.29
CA ASN A 256 28.47 8.06 -11.95
C ASN A 256 27.04 8.39 -11.50
N TYR A 257 26.14 7.42 -11.65
CA TYR A 257 24.72 7.53 -11.30
C TYR A 257 24.49 7.58 -9.79
N ALA A 258 25.31 6.89 -8.98
CA ALA A 258 25.16 6.92 -7.52
C ALA A 258 25.51 8.30 -6.94
N VAL A 259 26.57 8.95 -7.44
CA VAL A 259 27.00 10.30 -7.03
C VAL A 259 25.97 11.38 -7.40
N ALA A 260 25.08 11.12 -8.36
CA ALA A 260 23.95 12.02 -8.63
C ALA A 260 23.00 12.15 -7.44
N CYS A 261 22.89 11.12 -6.59
CA CYS A 261 22.11 11.17 -5.35
C CYS A 261 22.76 12.06 -4.27
N ASP A 262 24.06 12.31 -4.31
CA ASP A 262 24.76 13.16 -3.32
C ASP A 262 24.56 14.66 -3.57
N ARG A 263 24.15 15.03 -4.80
CA ARG A 263 23.85 16.40 -5.22
C ARG A 263 22.35 16.62 -5.48
N ALA A 264 21.51 15.73 -4.98
CA ALA A 264 20.07 15.72 -5.19
C ALA A 264 19.40 17.01 -4.68
N SER A 265 18.80 17.78 -5.59
CA SER A 265 18.06 19.01 -5.27
C SER A 265 16.93 19.26 -6.26
N LEU A 266 15.85 19.88 -5.79
CA LEU A 266 14.75 20.37 -6.62
C LEU A 266 14.86 21.88 -6.93
N ARG A 267 15.80 22.60 -6.30
CA ARG A 267 15.89 24.06 -6.39
C ARG A 267 16.28 24.52 -7.81
N GLY A 268 15.37 25.21 -8.48
CA GLY A 268 15.56 25.76 -9.82
C GLY A 268 15.25 24.78 -10.96
N VAL A 269 15.04 23.49 -10.66
CA VAL A 269 14.77 22.44 -11.65
C VAL A 269 13.43 22.70 -12.34
N ARG A 270 13.40 22.63 -13.67
CA ARG A 270 12.24 22.91 -14.52
C ARG A 270 11.48 21.62 -14.85
N LEU A 271 10.32 21.44 -14.23
CA LEU A 271 9.54 20.20 -14.28
C LEU A 271 8.26 20.41 -15.09
N GLY A 272 8.19 19.83 -16.29
CA GLY A 272 7.04 19.95 -17.18
C GLY A 272 5.89 19.02 -16.80
N VAL A 273 4.66 19.50 -16.92
CA VAL A 273 3.44 18.71 -16.67
C VAL A 273 2.51 18.79 -17.88
N PRO A 274 2.39 17.72 -18.70
CA PRO A 274 1.63 17.70 -19.95
C PRO A 274 0.14 17.52 -19.66
N TRP A 275 -0.53 18.56 -19.16
CA TRP A 275 -1.92 18.46 -18.70
C TRP A 275 -2.91 18.04 -19.80
N ASN A 276 -2.64 18.36 -21.06
CA ASN A 276 -3.48 17.92 -22.18
C ASN A 276 -3.47 16.38 -22.34
N PHE A 277 -2.29 15.76 -22.22
CA PHE A 277 -2.10 14.31 -22.21
C PHE A 277 -2.67 13.66 -20.94
N ILE A 278 -2.33 14.21 -19.77
CA ILE A 278 -2.78 13.68 -18.47
C ILE A 278 -4.31 13.64 -18.38
N ASN A 279 -4.99 14.74 -18.74
CA ASN A 279 -6.46 14.83 -18.70
C ASN A 279 -7.14 13.96 -19.78
N ALA A 280 -6.44 13.61 -20.86
CA ALA A 280 -6.99 12.75 -21.91
C ALA A 280 -6.82 11.25 -21.60
N MET A 281 -5.79 10.89 -20.82
CA MET A 281 -5.45 9.50 -20.49
C MET A 281 -6.03 9.01 -19.16
N ILE A 282 -6.24 9.89 -18.18
CA ILE A 282 -6.90 9.55 -16.91
C ILE A 282 -8.36 9.98 -16.94
N GLN A 283 -9.26 9.02 -16.69
CA GLN A 283 -10.71 9.23 -16.70
C GLN A 283 -11.37 8.48 -15.52
N GLY A 284 -12.18 9.20 -14.75
CA GLY A 284 -13.02 8.64 -13.68
C GLY A 284 -12.31 8.32 -12.36
N PRO A 285 -13.07 8.09 -11.27
CA PRO A 285 -12.56 7.43 -10.07
C PRO A 285 -12.22 5.95 -10.37
N PRO A 286 -11.19 5.37 -9.73
CA PRO A 286 -10.37 5.96 -8.68
C PRO A 286 -9.16 6.76 -9.20
N LEU A 287 -8.88 6.78 -10.51
CA LEU A 287 -7.72 7.49 -11.09
C LEU A 287 -7.73 9.02 -10.81
N ASN A 288 -8.91 9.61 -10.60
CA ASN A 288 -9.03 10.98 -10.09
C ASN A 288 -8.33 11.21 -8.73
N ASP A 289 -8.20 10.19 -7.87
CA ASP A 289 -7.48 10.28 -6.60
C ASP A 289 -5.95 10.19 -6.79
N GLU A 290 -5.50 9.48 -7.82
CA GLU A 290 -4.10 9.52 -8.30
C GLU A 290 -3.77 10.94 -8.80
N LEU A 291 -4.65 11.57 -9.59
CA LEU A 291 -4.50 12.97 -10.03
C LEU A 291 -4.48 13.97 -8.86
N TRP A 292 -5.31 13.78 -7.83
CA TRP A 292 -5.28 14.62 -6.63
C TRP A 292 -3.93 14.52 -5.90
N THR A 293 -3.43 13.29 -5.75
CA THR A 293 -2.14 13.02 -5.11
C THR A 293 -0.97 13.55 -5.92
N PHE A 294 -1.03 13.42 -7.25
CA PHE A 294 -0.08 14.03 -8.19
C PHE A 294 -0.06 15.56 -8.06
N ARG A 295 -1.22 16.23 -8.02
CA ARG A 295 -1.31 17.68 -7.78
C ARG A 295 -0.71 18.10 -6.44
N LYS A 296 -0.89 17.29 -5.39
CA LYS A 296 -0.23 17.50 -4.09
C LYS A 296 1.30 17.40 -4.19
N ALA A 297 1.82 16.38 -4.87
CA ALA A 297 3.25 16.20 -5.09
C ALA A 297 3.88 17.36 -5.90
N LEU A 298 3.19 17.89 -6.91
CA LEU A 298 3.63 19.10 -7.65
C LEU A 298 3.74 20.33 -6.73
N ASN A 299 2.84 20.47 -5.75
CA ASN A 299 2.91 21.56 -4.77
C ASN A 299 4.06 21.36 -3.78
N GLU A 300 4.32 20.14 -3.34
CA GLU A 300 5.46 19.79 -2.48
C GLU A 300 6.80 20.04 -3.20
N MET A 301 6.92 19.67 -4.47
CA MET A 301 8.10 19.98 -5.30
C MET A 301 8.28 21.48 -5.53
N ARG A 302 7.20 22.24 -5.76
CA ARG A 302 7.27 23.70 -5.88
C ARG A 302 7.74 24.37 -4.58
N ALA A 303 7.28 23.88 -3.43
CA ALA A 303 7.73 24.35 -2.12
C ALA A 303 9.22 24.03 -1.86
N ALA A 304 9.72 22.91 -2.41
CA ALA A 304 11.15 22.58 -2.43
C ALA A 304 11.97 23.33 -3.51
N GLY A 305 11.36 24.28 -4.22
CA GLY A 305 12.03 25.18 -5.15
C GLY A 305 12.02 24.76 -6.64
N ALA A 306 11.26 23.72 -7.02
CA ALA A 306 11.11 23.35 -8.43
C ALA A 306 10.18 24.31 -9.18
N VAL A 307 10.54 24.62 -10.42
CA VAL A 307 9.72 25.40 -11.35
C VAL A 307 8.79 24.45 -12.10
N ILE A 308 7.56 24.31 -11.62
CA ILE A 308 6.53 23.48 -12.26
C ILE A 308 5.94 24.23 -13.46
N VAL A 309 6.15 23.71 -14.68
CA VAL A 309 5.74 24.31 -15.95
C VAL A 309 4.59 23.51 -16.57
N PRO A 310 3.42 24.10 -16.85
CA PRO A 310 2.42 23.47 -17.70
C PRO A 310 2.98 23.37 -19.14
N THR A 311 3.04 22.15 -19.68
CA THR A 311 3.50 21.88 -21.06
C THR A 311 2.40 21.15 -21.85
N GLN A 312 2.61 20.90 -23.14
CA GLN A 312 1.66 20.22 -24.02
C GLN A 312 2.37 19.27 -24.99
N PHE A 313 1.79 18.10 -25.23
CA PHE A 313 2.15 17.26 -26.38
C PHE A 313 1.28 17.66 -27.58
N THR A 314 1.92 17.92 -28.72
CA THR A 314 1.26 18.43 -29.94
C THR A 314 0.50 17.32 -30.67
N MET A 315 1.04 16.10 -30.72
CA MET A 315 0.46 14.92 -31.38
C MET A 315 -0.43 14.10 -30.42
N LEU A 316 -1.28 14.79 -29.66
CA LEU A 316 -2.12 14.18 -28.61
C LEU A 316 -3.18 13.23 -29.18
N HIS A 317 -3.70 13.47 -30.38
CA HIS A 317 -4.66 12.54 -30.98
C HIS A 317 -4.00 11.18 -31.25
N GLU A 318 -2.78 11.23 -31.79
CA GLU A 318 -2.05 10.07 -32.30
C GLU A 318 -1.33 9.31 -31.19
N LEU A 319 -0.94 9.98 -30.10
CA LEU A 319 -0.56 9.32 -28.84
C LEU A 319 -1.73 8.53 -28.20
N LYS A 320 -2.99 8.88 -28.51
CA LYS A 320 -4.19 8.15 -28.04
C LYS A 320 -4.64 7.03 -28.97
N THR A 321 -4.35 7.14 -30.27
CA THR A 321 -4.73 6.15 -31.31
C THR A 321 -3.54 5.33 -31.82
N TRP A 322 -2.37 5.46 -31.19
CA TRP A 322 -1.15 4.72 -31.53
C TRP A 322 -1.38 3.20 -31.56
N ARG A 323 -0.74 2.55 -32.52
CA ARG A 323 -0.78 1.11 -32.75
C ARG A 323 0.58 0.49 -32.52
N ASN A 324 0.60 -0.73 -31.99
CA ASN A 324 1.80 -1.53 -31.70
C ASN A 324 2.56 -2.00 -32.96
N ASP A 325 2.41 -1.38 -34.13
CA ASP A 325 2.83 -1.98 -35.42
C ASP A 325 4.35 -2.25 -35.47
N VAL A 326 5.19 -1.32 -34.97
CA VAL A 326 6.64 -1.54 -34.80
C VAL A 326 6.92 -2.71 -33.84
N LEU A 327 6.25 -2.72 -32.68
CA LEU A 327 6.45 -3.71 -31.62
C LEU A 327 6.09 -5.13 -32.10
N THR A 328 5.01 -5.27 -32.87
CA THR A 328 4.57 -6.55 -33.45
C THR A 328 5.54 -7.06 -34.52
N ILE A 329 6.04 -6.17 -35.39
CA ILE A 329 6.98 -6.54 -36.47
C ILE A 329 8.35 -6.90 -35.89
N ASP A 330 8.87 -6.08 -34.97
CA ASP A 330 10.11 -6.38 -34.23
C ASP A 330 10.01 -7.73 -33.53
N PHE A 331 8.89 -8.02 -32.85
CA PHE A 331 8.70 -9.25 -32.08
C PHE A 331 8.95 -10.51 -32.89
N VAL A 332 8.40 -10.60 -34.11
CA VAL A 332 8.58 -11.80 -34.96
C VAL A 332 10.04 -11.97 -35.35
N ALA A 333 10.66 -10.92 -35.89
CA ALA A 333 12.05 -10.96 -36.34
C ALA A 333 13.04 -11.15 -35.18
N ASN A 334 12.74 -10.62 -33.98
CA ASN A 334 13.58 -10.75 -32.80
C ASN A 334 13.42 -12.10 -32.10
N MET A 335 12.19 -12.64 -32.01
CA MET A 335 11.93 -13.95 -31.42
C MET A 335 12.50 -15.07 -32.28
N ASP A 336 12.31 -15.03 -33.61
CA ASP A 336 12.95 -15.97 -34.54
C ASP A 336 14.49 -15.95 -34.39
N ARG A 337 15.09 -14.74 -34.36
CA ARG A 337 16.53 -14.53 -34.18
C ARG A 337 17.06 -14.99 -32.81
N TYR A 338 16.23 -14.96 -31.76
CA TYR A 338 16.58 -15.43 -30.42
C TYR A 338 16.51 -16.96 -30.32
N LEU A 339 15.38 -17.56 -30.70
CA LEU A 339 15.11 -19.00 -30.57
C LEU A 339 16.04 -19.84 -31.46
N ALA A 340 16.36 -19.37 -32.66
CA ALA A 340 17.34 -20.01 -33.54
C ALA A 340 18.75 -20.06 -32.92
N ARG A 341 19.08 -19.11 -32.03
CA ARG A 341 20.40 -18.98 -31.37
C ARG A 341 20.48 -19.62 -29.98
N LEU A 342 19.47 -20.36 -29.54
CA LEU A 342 19.56 -21.20 -28.34
C LEU A 342 20.63 -22.30 -28.54
N GLU A 343 21.39 -22.60 -27.49
CA GLU A 343 22.41 -23.66 -27.49
C GLU A 343 21.73 -25.03 -27.50
N THR A 344 20.79 -25.24 -26.57
CA THR A 344 19.83 -26.36 -26.59
C THR A 344 18.39 -25.87 -26.56
N SER A 345 17.48 -26.62 -27.18
CA SER A 345 16.03 -26.41 -27.11
C SER A 345 15.33 -27.78 -27.07
N PRO A 346 15.09 -28.38 -25.88
CA PRO A 346 14.55 -29.73 -25.74
C PRO A 346 13.10 -29.90 -26.26
N SER A 347 12.36 -28.80 -26.34
CA SER A 347 11.01 -28.73 -26.93
C SER A 347 11.01 -28.76 -28.47
N GLY A 348 12.19 -28.61 -29.10
CA GLY A 348 12.34 -28.44 -30.54
C GLY A 348 12.09 -27.01 -31.04
N VAL A 349 11.63 -26.09 -30.19
CA VAL A 349 11.27 -24.71 -30.58
C VAL A 349 12.50 -23.93 -31.06
N ARG A 350 12.45 -23.40 -32.28
CA ARG A 350 13.53 -22.62 -32.93
C ARG A 350 13.05 -21.31 -33.60
N SER A 351 11.75 -21.11 -33.71
CA SER A 351 11.09 -19.94 -34.29
C SER A 351 9.81 -19.59 -33.51
N LEU A 352 9.25 -18.40 -33.75
CA LEU A 352 7.94 -18.02 -33.23
C LEU A 352 6.82 -18.95 -33.75
N THR A 353 6.96 -19.48 -34.96
CA THR A 353 6.03 -20.48 -35.50
C THR A 353 6.07 -21.76 -34.67
N ASP A 354 7.26 -22.32 -34.39
CA ASP A 354 7.40 -23.49 -33.53
C ASP A 354 6.89 -23.22 -32.11
N LEU A 355 7.16 -22.01 -31.57
CA LEU A 355 6.70 -21.61 -30.24
C LEU A 355 5.17 -21.57 -30.15
N ARG A 356 4.52 -20.97 -31.16
CA ARG A 356 3.06 -20.89 -31.26
C ARG A 356 2.47 -22.29 -31.40
N ASP A 357 2.96 -23.09 -32.36
CA ASP A 357 2.48 -24.44 -32.63
C ASP A 357 2.66 -25.36 -31.40
N TRP A 358 3.83 -25.30 -30.75
CA TRP A 358 4.10 -26.04 -29.51
C TRP A 358 3.17 -25.60 -28.37
N THR A 359 2.93 -24.30 -28.20
CA THR A 359 2.04 -23.74 -27.16
C THR A 359 0.60 -24.19 -27.34
N GLN A 360 0.09 -24.23 -28.58
CA GLN A 360 -1.25 -24.70 -28.88
C GLN A 360 -1.38 -26.22 -28.70
N LEU A 361 -0.40 -27.00 -29.18
CA LEU A 361 -0.36 -28.46 -29.03
C LEU A 361 -0.23 -28.90 -27.56
N ASN A 362 0.54 -28.16 -26.76
CA ASN A 362 0.78 -28.44 -25.34
C ASN A 362 -0.09 -27.56 -24.43
N GLY A 363 -1.33 -27.25 -24.83
CA GLY A 363 -2.22 -26.37 -24.08
C GLY A 363 -2.49 -26.80 -22.63
N HIS A 364 -2.32 -28.09 -22.31
CA HIS A 364 -2.39 -28.62 -20.94
C HIS A 364 -1.22 -28.20 -20.02
N LEU A 365 -0.11 -27.71 -20.58
CA LEU A 365 1.00 -27.07 -19.85
C LEU A 365 0.94 -25.54 -19.94
N GLU A 366 0.21 -24.98 -20.90
CA GLU A 366 0.24 -23.56 -21.25
C GLU A 366 -1.10 -22.84 -21.05
N ASP A 367 -2.09 -23.49 -20.44
CA ASP A 367 -3.49 -23.04 -20.30
C ASP A 367 -4.16 -22.65 -21.65
N PHE A 368 -3.70 -23.14 -22.80
CA PHE A 368 -4.36 -22.89 -24.11
C PHE A 368 -5.59 -23.83 -24.26
N PRO A 369 -6.77 -23.34 -24.72
CA PRO A 369 -7.02 -22.05 -25.38
C PRO A 369 -7.47 -20.89 -24.47
N ASP A 370 -7.75 -21.11 -23.18
CA ASP A 370 -8.17 -20.04 -22.24
C ASP A 370 -7.12 -18.92 -22.15
N ARG A 371 -5.85 -19.28 -22.35
CA ARG A 371 -4.73 -18.40 -22.66
C ARG A 371 -4.38 -18.55 -24.14
N ASP A 372 -5.09 -17.81 -24.98
CA ASP A 372 -4.83 -17.82 -26.41
C ASP A 372 -3.42 -17.30 -26.77
N THR A 373 -3.12 -17.33 -28.07
CA THR A 373 -1.87 -16.85 -28.68
C THR A 373 -2.14 -15.70 -29.66
N GLU A 374 -3.24 -14.95 -29.48
CA GLU A 374 -3.82 -14.00 -30.44
C GLU A 374 -2.81 -13.02 -31.06
N ILE A 375 -1.82 -12.57 -30.27
CA ILE A 375 -0.78 -11.65 -30.75
C ILE A 375 0.18 -12.36 -31.72
N TRP A 376 0.56 -13.60 -31.42
CA TRP A 376 1.43 -14.41 -32.27
C TRP A 376 0.71 -14.86 -33.53
N ASP A 377 -0.54 -15.30 -33.42
CA ASP A 377 -1.37 -15.68 -34.56
C ASP A 377 -1.52 -14.52 -35.55
N THR A 378 -1.93 -13.34 -35.06
CA THR A 378 -2.03 -12.12 -35.89
C THR A 378 -0.68 -11.77 -36.54
N ALA A 379 0.42 -11.81 -35.77
CA ALA A 379 1.73 -11.43 -36.29
C ALA A 379 2.24 -12.40 -37.37
N LEU A 380 2.03 -13.71 -37.18
CA LEU A 380 2.39 -14.74 -38.15
C LEU A 380 1.49 -14.68 -39.41
N GLU A 381 0.20 -14.39 -39.27
CA GLU A 381 -0.70 -14.15 -40.41
C GLU A 381 -0.25 -12.93 -41.23
N ASP A 382 0.01 -11.79 -40.61
CA ASP A 382 0.50 -10.59 -41.29
C ASP A 382 1.84 -10.86 -42.02
N ARG A 383 2.77 -11.61 -41.41
CA ARG A 383 4.03 -12.05 -42.05
C ARG A 383 3.73 -12.87 -43.31
N ASN A 384 2.89 -13.88 -43.20
CA ASN A 384 2.61 -14.84 -44.26
C ASN A 384 1.77 -14.23 -45.41
N ASN A 385 0.90 -13.27 -45.11
CA ASN A 385 0.04 -12.57 -46.05
C ASN A 385 0.76 -11.48 -46.88
N GLY A 386 2.10 -11.39 -46.81
CA GLY A 386 2.87 -10.49 -47.67
C GLY A 386 2.87 -9.02 -47.25
N TRP A 387 2.41 -8.68 -46.03
CA TRP A 387 2.60 -7.34 -45.45
C TRP A 387 4.07 -7.00 -45.18
N ASN A 388 4.97 -7.96 -45.42
CA ASN A 388 6.41 -7.81 -45.46
C ASN A 388 6.94 -7.26 -44.13
N GLN A 389 6.86 -8.08 -43.08
CA GLN A 389 7.36 -7.78 -41.73
C GLN A 389 8.90 -7.84 -41.64
N THR A 390 9.57 -7.19 -42.58
CA THR A 390 11.01 -6.97 -42.61
C THR A 390 11.34 -5.53 -42.27
N SER A 391 12.57 -5.28 -41.82
CA SER A 391 13.09 -3.93 -41.53
C SER A 391 12.97 -2.95 -42.70
N ASP A 392 12.88 -3.46 -43.93
CA ASP A 392 13.03 -2.69 -45.15
C ASP A 392 11.68 -2.32 -45.77
N SER A 393 10.57 -2.77 -45.17
CA SER A 393 9.25 -2.56 -45.74
C SER A 393 8.72 -1.14 -45.48
N ARG A 394 7.94 -0.64 -46.46
CA ARG A 394 7.35 0.70 -46.39
C ARG A 394 6.44 0.86 -45.17
N VAL A 395 5.72 -0.18 -44.76
CA VAL A 395 4.81 -0.15 -43.59
C VAL A 395 5.62 -0.01 -42.30
N TYR A 396 6.70 -0.77 -42.17
CA TYR A 396 7.58 -0.70 -41.00
C TYR A 396 8.33 0.63 -40.91
N GLN A 397 8.90 1.12 -42.01
CA GLN A 397 9.60 2.41 -42.06
C GLN A 397 8.65 3.60 -41.81
N GLU A 398 7.40 3.51 -42.26
CA GLU A 398 6.34 4.47 -41.92
C GLU A 398 6.06 4.48 -40.41
N ALA A 399 5.86 3.29 -39.82
CA ALA A 399 5.58 3.14 -38.39
C ALA A 399 6.76 3.59 -37.50
N LEU A 400 8.01 3.29 -37.90
CA LEU A 400 9.23 3.78 -37.23
C LEU A 400 9.36 5.30 -37.31
N ARG A 401 9.09 5.91 -38.47
CA ARG A 401 9.13 7.38 -38.58
C ARG A 401 8.06 8.01 -37.69
N ARG A 402 6.84 7.47 -37.69
CA ARG A 402 5.74 7.95 -36.85
C ARG A 402 6.02 7.78 -35.35
N LEU A 403 6.69 6.71 -34.95
CA LEU A 403 7.17 6.50 -33.58
C LEU A 403 8.18 7.59 -33.17
N ARG A 404 9.14 7.91 -34.04
CA ARG A 404 10.13 8.98 -33.82
C ARG A 404 9.47 10.36 -33.71
N GLU A 405 8.45 10.64 -34.52
CA GLU A 405 7.63 11.86 -34.42
C GLU A 405 6.91 11.95 -33.05
N LEU A 406 6.29 10.85 -32.58
CA LEU A 406 5.55 10.77 -31.31
C LEU A 406 6.44 10.91 -30.06
N GLY A 407 7.66 10.37 -30.07
CA GLY A 407 8.64 10.59 -29.00
C GLY A 407 9.34 11.95 -29.08
N GLY A 408 9.58 12.42 -30.30
CA GLY A 408 10.24 13.67 -30.67
C GLY A 408 9.36 14.91 -30.50
N GLU A 409 9.24 15.68 -31.59
CA GLU A 409 8.51 16.96 -31.65
C GLU A 409 7.03 16.83 -31.24
N GLY A 410 6.42 15.66 -31.44
CA GLY A 410 5.02 15.36 -31.10
C GLY A 410 4.73 15.23 -29.61
N GLY A 411 5.75 14.97 -28.79
CA GLY A 411 5.59 14.48 -27.42
C GLY A 411 6.64 15.01 -26.44
N ILE A 412 7.27 14.11 -25.69
CA ILE A 412 8.13 14.47 -24.54
C ILE A 412 9.32 15.32 -24.97
N LEU A 413 10.05 14.97 -26.03
CA LEU A 413 11.29 15.68 -26.38
C LEU A 413 10.98 17.08 -26.94
N GLY A 414 9.93 17.23 -27.75
CA GLY A 414 9.44 18.51 -28.24
C GLY A 414 8.95 19.43 -27.11
N ALA A 415 8.22 18.88 -26.14
CA ALA A 415 7.83 19.58 -24.92
C ALA A 415 9.06 20.03 -24.09
N MET A 416 10.05 19.15 -23.91
CA MET A 416 11.29 19.48 -23.19
C MET A 416 12.10 20.58 -23.86
N GLU A 417 12.14 20.63 -25.19
CA GLU A 417 12.85 21.69 -25.92
C GLU A 417 12.09 23.02 -25.85
N THR A 418 10.79 23.00 -26.18
CA THR A 418 9.93 24.19 -26.24
C THR A 418 9.90 24.92 -24.90
N ASP A 419 9.63 24.19 -23.81
CA ASP A 419 9.50 24.76 -22.47
C ASP A 419 10.82 24.76 -21.68
N ARG A 420 11.94 24.33 -22.29
CA ARG A 420 13.28 24.24 -21.68
C ARG A 420 13.25 23.48 -20.34
N LEU A 421 12.89 22.20 -20.38
CA LEU A 421 12.62 21.39 -19.19
C LEU A 421 13.81 20.47 -18.84
N ASP A 422 13.99 20.23 -17.55
CA ASP A 422 14.91 19.23 -17.01
C ASP A 422 14.30 17.83 -17.02
N ALA A 423 12.98 17.73 -16.77
CA ALA A 423 12.21 16.48 -16.83
C ALA A 423 10.72 16.76 -17.11
N VAL A 424 10.02 15.75 -17.64
CA VAL A 424 8.56 15.72 -17.76
C VAL A 424 7.98 14.77 -16.70
N LEU A 425 6.94 15.23 -16.00
CA LEU A 425 6.28 14.54 -14.90
C LEU A 425 4.88 14.07 -15.28
N MET A 426 4.55 12.84 -14.92
CA MET A 426 3.20 12.28 -15.03
C MET A 426 2.96 11.15 -14.03
N PRO A 427 1.70 10.84 -13.67
CA PRO A 427 1.39 9.61 -12.96
C PRO A 427 1.88 8.38 -13.71
N THR A 428 2.46 7.41 -13.00
CA THR A 428 3.08 6.24 -13.65
C THR A 428 2.08 5.37 -14.39
N SER A 429 0.81 5.35 -13.97
CA SER A 429 -0.27 4.61 -14.63
C SER A 429 -0.42 4.90 -16.13
N ILE A 430 -0.01 6.09 -16.59
CA ILE A 430 -0.10 6.50 -18.00
C ILE A 430 1.26 6.67 -18.71
N SER A 431 2.40 6.57 -17.99
CA SER A 431 3.70 6.90 -18.60
C SER A 431 4.13 5.97 -19.72
N HIS A 432 3.63 4.72 -19.71
CA HIS A 432 3.86 3.75 -20.78
C HIS A 432 3.38 4.22 -22.17
N LYS A 433 2.42 5.15 -22.25
CA LYS A 433 1.82 5.65 -23.51
C LYS A 433 2.60 6.79 -24.18
N CYS A 434 3.82 7.10 -23.72
CA CYS A 434 4.68 8.13 -24.34
C CYS A 434 6.17 7.97 -24.01
N VAL A 435 6.52 7.53 -22.79
CA VAL A 435 7.92 7.43 -22.34
C VAL A 435 8.78 6.50 -23.21
N PRO A 436 8.33 5.28 -23.60
CA PRO A 436 9.15 4.39 -24.42
C PRO A 436 9.50 4.98 -25.79
N PHE A 437 8.61 5.83 -26.34
CA PHE A 437 8.72 6.36 -27.70
C PHE A 437 9.90 7.33 -27.87
N THR A 438 10.44 7.89 -26.78
CA THR A 438 11.60 8.80 -26.82
C THR A 438 12.93 8.08 -26.97
N GLY A 439 12.98 6.76 -26.73
CA GLY A 439 14.22 6.01 -26.50
C GLY A 439 14.99 6.43 -25.24
N GLY A 440 14.51 7.44 -24.49
CA GLY A 440 15.18 8.02 -23.34
C GLY A 440 14.82 7.38 -21.99
N PRO A 441 15.43 7.86 -20.90
CA PRO A 441 15.28 7.29 -19.58
C PRO A 441 14.06 7.82 -18.85
N ALA A 442 13.59 7.04 -17.89
CA ALA A 442 12.62 7.44 -16.89
C ALA A 442 12.84 6.74 -15.55
N VAL A 443 12.59 7.47 -14.47
CA VAL A 443 12.59 6.97 -13.09
C VAL A 443 11.17 7.05 -12.55
N THR A 444 10.61 5.92 -12.10
CA THR A 444 9.40 5.92 -11.27
C THR A 444 9.75 5.82 -9.80
N VAL A 445 9.02 6.56 -8.97
CA VAL A 445 9.12 6.53 -7.51
C VAL A 445 7.72 6.48 -6.87
N PRO A 446 7.58 5.94 -5.65
CA PRO A 446 6.37 6.02 -4.86
C PRO A 446 5.74 7.43 -4.77
N LEU A 447 4.48 7.56 -5.19
CA LEU A 447 3.69 8.80 -5.14
C LEU A 447 2.62 8.76 -4.04
N GLY A 448 1.95 7.62 -3.89
CA GLY A 448 0.93 7.45 -2.87
C GLY A 448 0.16 6.14 -3.00
N ALA A 449 -1.03 6.10 -2.41
CA ALA A 449 -1.99 5.03 -2.55
C ALA A 449 -3.42 5.59 -2.53
N TYR A 450 -4.39 4.86 -3.09
CA TYR A 450 -5.78 5.33 -3.14
C TYR A 450 -6.39 5.43 -1.72
N PRO A 451 -7.24 6.44 -1.46
CA PRO A 451 -7.81 6.71 -0.13
C PRO A 451 -8.82 5.63 0.31
N ASP A 452 -9.20 5.63 1.59
CA ASP A 452 -10.15 4.64 2.15
C ASP A 452 -11.53 4.62 1.47
N ARG A 453 -11.93 5.73 0.83
CA ARG A 453 -13.17 5.85 0.03
C ARG A 453 -13.07 5.29 -1.40
N ALA A 454 -11.90 4.83 -1.85
CA ALA A 454 -11.72 4.33 -3.20
C ALA A 454 -12.39 2.95 -3.38
N ARG A 455 -13.45 2.90 -4.19
CA ARG A 455 -14.14 1.66 -4.58
C ARG A 455 -13.17 0.70 -5.28
N ALA A 456 -13.32 -0.60 -5.03
CA ALA A 456 -12.49 -1.62 -5.65
C ALA A 456 -12.82 -1.76 -7.15
N VAL A 457 -11.80 -1.62 -7.99
CA VAL A 457 -11.84 -1.84 -9.44
C VAL A 457 -11.08 -3.13 -9.76
N LYS A 458 -11.73 -4.00 -10.53
CA LYS A 458 -11.10 -5.20 -11.08
C LYS A 458 -10.26 -4.87 -12.30
N SER A 459 -9.27 -5.71 -12.53
CA SER A 459 -8.42 -5.67 -13.73
C SER A 459 -9.28 -6.00 -14.96
N LEU A 460 -8.96 -5.43 -16.13
CA LEU A 460 -9.74 -5.68 -17.35
C LEU A 460 -9.68 -7.17 -17.77
N GLN A 461 -8.58 -7.85 -17.43
CA GLN A 461 -8.38 -9.27 -17.60
C GLN A 461 -8.31 -9.96 -16.24
N GLY A 462 -9.22 -10.91 -16.00
CA GLY A 462 -9.24 -11.75 -14.81
C GLY A 462 -9.72 -11.07 -13.51
N ASN A 463 -9.45 -11.74 -12.39
CA ASN A 463 -10.10 -11.44 -11.10
C ASN A 463 -9.25 -10.61 -10.11
N LEU A 464 -8.10 -10.08 -10.54
CA LEU A 464 -7.21 -9.27 -9.70
C LEU A 464 -7.78 -7.87 -9.44
N VAL A 465 -7.37 -7.25 -8.33
CA VAL A 465 -7.76 -5.89 -7.92
C VAL A 465 -6.75 -4.88 -8.47
N ALA A 466 -7.14 -4.15 -9.53
CA ALA A 466 -6.30 -3.16 -10.19
C ALA A 466 -6.21 -1.83 -9.43
N ALA A 467 -7.24 -1.48 -8.65
CA ALA A 467 -7.20 -0.36 -7.71
C ALA A 467 -8.23 -0.57 -6.60
N SER A 468 -7.87 -0.25 -5.37
CA SER A 468 -8.77 -0.14 -4.22
C SER A 468 -8.08 0.70 -3.13
N ALA A 469 -8.79 1.02 -2.06
CA ALA A 469 -8.23 1.65 -0.87
C ALA A 469 -6.89 1.00 -0.44
N GLY A 470 -5.78 1.75 -0.50
CA GLY A 470 -4.44 1.28 -0.18
C GLY A 470 -3.64 0.61 -1.30
N THR A 471 -4.16 0.41 -2.52
CA THR A 471 -3.32 0.07 -3.69
C THR A 471 -2.36 1.24 -3.95
N PRO A 472 -1.03 1.03 -4.05
CA PRO A 472 -0.09 2.10 -4.33
C PRO A 472 -0.05 2.48 -5.82
N PHE A 473 0.50 3.67 -6.09
CA PHE A 473 0.80 4.18 -7.42
C PHE A 473 2.05 5.09 -7.40
N GLY A 474 2.63 5.32 -8.58
CA GLY A 474 3.93 6.00 -8.76
C GLY A 474 3.85 7.35 -9.46
N LEU A 475 4.96 8.09 -9.36
CA LEU A 475 5.27 9.30 -10.12
C LEU A 475 6.43 8.98 -11.06
N THR A 476 6.24 9.17 -12.37
CA THR A 476 7.31 9.00 -13.36
C THR A 476 7.92 10.37 -13.70
N PHE A 477 9.25 10.45 -13.58
CA PHE A 477 10.10 11.48 -14.18
C PHE A 477 10.70 10.93 -15.47
N ALA A 478 10.49 11.60 -16.61
CA ALA A 478 11.07 11.23 -17.91
C ALA A 478 11.98 12.35 -18.45
N GLY A 479 13.02 11.98 -19.20
CA GLY A 479 14.05 12.92 -19.69
C GLY A 479 14.50 12.65 -21.12
N LYS A 480 15.51 13.38 -21.57
CA LYS A 480 16.17 13.14 -22.87
C LYS A 480 17.09 11.91 -22.78
N PRO A 481 17.39 11.21 -23.89
CA PRO A 481 18.46 10.22 -23.93
C PRO A 481 19.72 10.70 -23.19
N TRP A 482 20.27 9.83 -22.34
CA TRP A 482 21.45 10.06 -21.48
C TRP A 482 21.26 10.99 -20.26
N ASP A 483 20.02 11.43 -19.94
CA ASP A 483 19.73 12.23 -18.73
C ASP A 483 19.62 11.41 -17.42
N GLU A 484 20.04 10.13 -17.34
CA GLU A 484 19.84 9.29 -16.15
C GLU A 484 20.37 9.93 -14.86
N SER A 485 21.57 10.51 -14.86
CA SER A 485 22.11 11.22 -13.69
C SER A 485 21.24 12.42 -13.27
N LYS A 486 20.63 13.13 -14.22
CA LYS A 486 19.71 14.24 -13.95
C LYS A 486 18.41 13.72 -13.32
N LEU A 487 17.80 12.70 -13.94
CA LEU A 487 16.56 12.11 -13.43
C LEU A 487 16.72 11.44 -12.07
N ILE A 488 17.84 10.75 -11.83
CA ILE A 488 18.18 10.12 -10.55
C ILE A 488 18.36 11.18 -9.45
N SER A 489 19.04 12.30 -9.74
CA SER A 489 19.17 13.43 -8.81
C SER A 489 17.80 14.03 -8.43
N ILE A 490 16.94 14.29 -9.44
CA ILE A 490 15.59 14.85 -9.23
C ILE A 490 14.69 13.86 -8.46
N ALA A 491 14.70 12.58 -8.84
CA ALA A 491 13.91 11.54 -8.20
C ALA A 491 14.35 11.27 -6.75
N HIS A 492 15.67 11.28 -6.47
CA HIS A 492 16.17 11.14 -5.10
C HIS A 492 15.84 12.36 -4.23
N ALA A 493 15.85 13.56 -4.80
CA ALA A 493 15.43 14.77 -4.08
C ALA A 493 13.94 14.72 -3.71
N TYR A 494 13.08 14.25 -4.63
CA TYR A 494 11.67 13.99 -4.34
C TYR A 494 11.47 12.86 -3.31
N GLU A 495 12.22 11.76 -3.45
CA GLU A 495 12.20 10.64 -2.50
C GLU A 495 12.55 11.10 -1.09
N LYS A 496 13.64 11.86 -0.92
CA LYS A 496 14.08 12.41 0.38
C LYS A 496 13.08 13.40 0.96
N LEU A 497 12.45 14.24 0.13
CA LEU A 497 11.40 15.18 0.54
C LEU A 497 10.14 14.45 1.05
N THR A 498 9.73 13.38 0.37
CA THR A 498 8.39 12.81 0.55
C THR A 498 8.35 11.51 1.34
N GLN A 499 9.38 10.66 1.25
CA GLN A 499 9.52 9.37 1.95
C GLN A 499 8.22 8.53 1.91
N VAL A 500 7.55 8.48 0.75
CA VAL A 500 6.22 7.85 0.59
C VAL A 500 6.27 6.36 0.94
N ARG A 501 7.33 5.64 0.55
CA ARG A 501 7.46 4.18 0.75
C ARG A 501 7.20 3.76 2.20
N ASP A 502 7.79 4.48 3.16
CA ASP A 502 7.67 4.22 4.60
C ASP A 502 6.35 4.68 5.24
N LYS A 503 5.59 5.53 4.54
CA LYS A 503 4.31 6.07 5.02
C LYS A 503 3.13 5.17 4.65
N LEU A 504 3.25 4.38 3.57
CA LEU A 504 2.19 3.48 3.12
C LEU A 504 2.14 2.18 3.94
N ARG A 505 0.92 1.75 4.29
CA ARG A 505 0.65 0.52 5.03
C ARG A 505 0.04 -0.53 4.12
N ARG A 506 0.57 -1.76 4.15
CA ARG A 506 -0.08 -2.92 3.54
C ARG A 506 -1.35 -3.26 4.34
N ARG A 507 -2.41 -3.67 3.65
CA ARG A 507 -3.65 -4.20 4.26
C ARG A 507 -3.65 -5.74 4.33
N LEU A 508 -2.49 -6.35 4.10
CA LEU A 508 -2.21 -7.76 4.34
C LEU A 508 -1.38 -7.91 5.63
N VAL A 509 -1.71 -8.93 6.42
CA VAL A 509 -0.86 -9.39 7.52
C VAL A 509 0.12 -10.40 6.93
N LEU A 510 1.41 -10.07 6.95
CA LEU A 510 2.48 -11.05 6.72
C LEU A 510 2.77 -11.76 8.05
N GLY A 511 3.16 -13.04 7.98
CA GLY A 511 3.60 -13.79 9.16
C GLY A 511 4.94 -13.28 9.72
N PRO A 512 5.50 -13.93 10.76
CA PRO A 512 6.88 -13.69 11.18
C PRO A 512 7.84 -13.97 10.02
N LEU A 513 8.71 -13.01 9.69
CA LEU A 513 9.61 -13.10 8.53
C LEU A 513 11.07 -13.23 8.99
N SER A 514 11.86 -14.01 8.24
CA SER A 514 13.30 -14.14 8.45
C SER A 514 14.02 -12.81 8.17
N GLU A 515 15.03 -12.56 9.00
CA GLU A 515 15.89 -11.38 9.02
C GLU A 515 17.32 -11.87 9.36
N VAL A 516 18.36 -11.16 8.93
CA VAL A 516 19.77 -11.65 9.02
C VAL A 516 20.20 -12.00 10.46
N ARG A 517 19.65 -11.29 11.46
CA ARG A 517 19.85 -11.54 12.88
C ARG A 517 19.51 -12.97 13.35
N SER A 518 18.66 -13.69 12.60
CA SER A 518 18.27 -15.07 12.92
C SER A 518 19.41 -16.09 12.72
N PHE A 519 20.51 -15.70 12.06
CA PHE A 519 21.63 -16.60 11.72
C PHE A 519 22.95 -16.15 12.38
N SER A 520 23.20 -14.84 12.45
CA SER A 520 24.36 -14.20 13.10
C SER A 520 24.63 -14.69 14.55
N ALA A 521 23.58 -15.14 15.26
CA ALA A 521 23.70 -15.71 16.61
C ALA A 521 24.65 -16.93 16.74
N HIS A 522 24.89 -17.67 15.66
CA HIS A 522 25.77 -18.85 15.69
C HIS A 522 27.28 -18.54 15.80
N ILE A 523 27.68 -17.27 15.73
CA ILE A 523 29.10 -16.84 15.81
C ILE A 523 29.47 -16.30 17.21
N MET A 524 28.50 -16.15 18.14
CA MET A 524 28.75 -15.65 19.51
C MET A 524 28.33 -16.64 20.61
N ALA A 525 28.92 -17.84 20.56
CA ALA A 525 28.87 -18.80 21.66
C ALA A 525 30.28 -19.26 22.05
N LEU A 526 30.79 -18.77 23.19
CA LEU A 526 31.74 -19.43 24.11
C LEU A 526 32.23 -18.48 25.22
N VAL A 527 31.44 -18.33 26.29
CA VAL A 527 31.96 -18.29 27.67
C VAL A 527 30.99 -19.14 28.50
N ASP A 528 31.52 -20.15 29.17
CA ASP A 528 30.74 -21.16 29.90
C ASP A 528 30.79 -20.89 31.41
N TYR A 529 29.68 -21.06 32.13
CA TYR A 529 29.62 -21.04 33.60
C TYR A 529 28.36 -21.74 34.16
N SER A 530 28.56 -22.94 34.70
CA SER A 530 27.71 -23.58 35.72
C SER A 530 28.07 -23.01 37.11
N SER A 531 27.30 -23.04 38.20
CA SER A 531 26.07 -23.77 38.61
C SER A 531 25.08 -22.78 39.31
N SER A 532 24.05 -23.07 40.14
CA SER A 532 23.59 -24.23 40.94
C SER A 532 22.06 -24.18 41.20
N GLU A 533 21.53 -25.12 41.99
CA GLU A 533 20.09 -25.33 42.29
C GLU A 533 19.60 -24.67 43.60
N SER A 534 18.27 -24.57 43.79
CA SER A 534 17.54 -25.16 44.94
C SER A 534 16.02 -24.91 44.88
N THR A 535 15.24 -25.56 45.76
CA THR A 535 13.79 -25.82 45.60
C THR A 535 12.94 -25.28 46.76
N SER A 536 11.64 -25.06 46.51
CA SER A 536 10.54 -25.46 47.43
C SER A 536 9.15 -25.38 46.75
N SER A 537 8.13 -25.93 47.41
CA SER A 537 6.77 -26.18 46.91
C SER A 537 5.70 -25.55 47.80
N GLU A 538 4.46 -25.36 47.32
CA GLU A 538 3.27 -25.91 48.01
C GLU A 538 1.98 -25.87 47.16
N SER A 539 0.84 -26.29 47.75
CA SER A 539 -0.41 -26.65 47.05
C SER A 539 -1.67 -26.09 47.71
N GLY A 540 -2.79 -26.04 46.97
CA GLY A 540 -4.11 -25.63 47.50
C GLY A 540 -5.24 -25.90 46.50
N ASN A 541 -6.42 -26.31 46.98
CA ASN A 541 -7.49 -26.89 46.15
C ASN A 541 -8.84 -26.16 46.33
N ALA A 542 -9.76 -26.28 45.36
CA ALA A 542 -10.96 -25.45 45.21
C ALA A 542 -12.27 -26.10 45.72
N ARG A 543 -13.32 -25.30 45.96
CA ARG A 543 -14.74 -25.75 46.10
C ARG A 543 -15.78 -24.65 45.80
N GLN A 544 -17.05 -25.06 45.63
CA GLN A 544 -18.16 -24.30 45.03
C GLN A 544 -19.18 -23.71 46.05
N PRO A 545 -20.05 -22.75 45.63
CA PRO A 545 -21.06 -22.09 46.48
C PRO A 545 -22.47 -22.74 46.45
N PRO A 546 -23.35 -22.43 47.44
CA PRO A 546 -24.76 -22.86 47.51
C PRO A 546 -25.76 -21.89 46.82
N SER A 547 -27.07 -22.15 46.94
CA SER A 547 -28.12 -21.74 45.99
C SER A 547 -29.19 -20.73 46.48
N LYS A 548 -30.06 -20.32 45.53
CA LYS A 548 -31.10 -19.27 45.60
C LYS A 548 -32.19 -19.45 46.67
N ARG A 549 -32.93 -18.36 46.96
CA ARG A 549 -34.35 -18.39 47.39
C ARG A 549 -35.14 -17.19 46.84
N THR A 550 -36.47 -17.31 46.76
CA THR A 550 -37.39 -16.36 46.07
C THR A 550 -38.66 -16.08 46.88
N LYS A 551 -39.31 -14.92 46.62
CA LYS A 551 -40.69 -14.47 46.97
C LYS A 551 -40.83 -12.99 46.53
N SER A 552 -42.00 -12.35 46.34
CA SER A 552 -43.36 -12.76 45.91
C SER A 552 -44.25 -11.50 45.87
N ASP A 553 -45.17 -11.36 44.91
CA ASP A 553 -45.92 -10.11 44.65
C ASP A 553 -47.05 -9.75 45.66
N GLY A 554 -47.40 -8.46 45.71
CA GLY A 554 -48.55 -7.88 46.42
C GLY A 554 -48.73 -6.37 46.09
N PRO A 555 -49.94 -5.78 46.04
CA PRO A 555 -50.19 -4.67 45.11
C PRO A 555 -50.62 -3.30 45.69
N ALA A 556 -50.55 -2.29 44.80
CA ALA A 556 -51.45 -1.14 44.61
C ALA A 556 -51.10 0.28 45.14
N SER A 557 -51.65 1.26 44.39
CA SER A 557 -51.97 2.68 44.73
C SER A 557 -50.94 3.81 44.55
N SER A 558 -51.03 4.45 43.37
CA SER A 558 -51.22 5.91 43.14
C SER A 558 -50.20 6.97 43.62
N THR A 559 -49.71 7.72 42.61
CA THR A 559 -49.44 9.18 42.61
C THR A 559 -48.46 9.79 43.63
N ALA A 560 -47.27 10.15 43.13
CA ALA A 560 -46.43 11.24 43.65
C ALA A 560 -46.17 12.26 42.52
N PRO A 561 -45.96 13.56 42.81
CA PRO A 561 -45.71 14.57 41.78
C PRO A 561 -44.32 14.43 41.15
N ASP A 562 -44.17 14.94 39.93
CA ASP A 562 -42.96 14.83 39.12
C ASP A 562 -41.78 15.57 39.79
N MET A 563 -40.66 14.89 39.96
CA MET A 563 -39.46 15.46 40.60
C MET A 563 -38.59 16.19 39.57
N PRO A 564 -37.90 17.29 39.94
CA PRO A 564 -36.90 17.88 39.05
C PRO A 564 -35.84 16.83 38.69
N PRO A 565 -35.33 16.82 37.43
CA PRO A 565 -34.35 15.84 36.98
C PRO A 565 -33.11 15.86 37.87
N LEU A 566 -32.60 14.67 38.19
CA LEU A 566 -31.45 14.53 39.07
C LEU A 566 -30.23 15.28 38.50
N PRO A 567 -29.40 15.92 39.36
CA PRO A 567 -28.16 16.55 38.91
C PRO A 567 -27.27 15.56 38.14
N ALA A 568 -26.56 16.03 37.12
CA ALA A 568 -25.74 15.17 36.25
C ALA A 568 -24.70 14.30 36.99
N ALA A 569 -24.30 14.69 38.20
CA ALA A 569 -23.41 13.94 39.09
C ALA A 569 -24.11 12.80 39.87
N PHE A 570 -25.43 12.84 40.06
CA PHE A 570 -26.18 11.78 40.76
C PHE A 570 -26.28 10.49 39.93
N HIS A 571 -26.28 10.62 38.60
CA HIS A 571 -26.26 9.48 37.68
C HIS A 571 -24.95 8.67 37.74
N ASP A 572 -23.84 9.26 38.19
CA ASP A 572 -22.54 8.57 38.27
C ASP A 572 -22.55 7.39 39.26
N LEU A 573 -23.40 7.42 40.29
CA LEU A 573 -23.60 6.32 41.25
C LEU A 573 -24.25 5.07 40.63
N TYR A 574 -25.01 5.24 39.54
CA TYR A 574 -25.77 4.15 38.89
C TYR A 574 -25.14 3.67 37.58
N ALA A 575 -24.06 4.30 37.10
CA ALA A 575 -23.40 3.99 35.82
C ALA A 575 -22.55 2.68 35.81
N SER A 576 -22.87 1.73 36.69
CA SER A 576 -22.12 0.47 36.90
C SER A 576 -22.83 -0.76 36.30
N THR A 577 -22.55 -1.04 35.02
CA THR A 577 -22.82 -2.36 34.42
C THR A 577 -21.82 -3.39 34.95
N VAL A 578 -22.01 -3.83 36.20
CA VAL A 578 -21.13 -4.78 36.90
C VAL A 578 -21.08 -6.12 36.15
N ARG A 579 -19.89 -6.54 35.70
CA ARG A 579 -19.65 -7.86 35.11
C ARG A 579 -18.74 -8.70 36.00
N TYR A 580 -19.35 -9.67 36.70
CA TYR A 580 -18.73 -10.57 37.65
C TYR A 580 -17.91 -11.71 36.98
N SER A 581 -16.91 -11.38 36.16
CA SER A 581 -15.92 -12.39 35.73
C SER A 581 -14.54 -11.82 35.38
N VAL A 582 -13.52 -12.40 36.00
CA VAL A 582 -12.10 -12.28 35.60
C VAL A 582 -11.66 -13.37 34.61
N VAL A 583 -12.52 -14.38 34.36
CA VAL A 583 -12.29 -15.43 33.35
C VAL A 583 -12.97 -15.03 32.04
N ASP A 584 -12.31 -15.28 30.91
CA ASP A 584 -12.86 -15.03 29.58
C ASP A 584 -13.70 -16.23 29.12
N ASP A 585 -14.99 -15.99 28.86
CA ASP A 585 -15.94 -17.00 28.38
C ASP A 585 -16.42 -16.59 26.98
N PRO A 586 -15.94 -17.27 25.91
CA PRO A 586 -16.34 -16.97 24.53
C PRO A 586 -17.85 -17.13 24.27
N SER A 587 -18.56 -17.97 25.03
CA SER A 587 -20.01 -18.18 24.86
C SER A 587 -20.81 -16.96 25.33
N LEU A 588 -20.37 -16.29 26.40
CA LEU A 588 -20.96 -15.07 26.94
C LEU A 588 -20.62 -13.81 26.12
N HIS A 589 -20.01 -13.94 24.94
CA HIS A 589 -19.38 -12.82 24.24
C HIS A 589 -19.98 -12.44 22.88
N GLN A 590 -20.88 -13.25 22.28
CA GLN A 590 -21.60 -12.90 21.03
C GLN A 590 -20.67 -12.25 19.97
N GLY A 591 -19.57 -12.93 19.62
CA GLY A 591 -18.58 -12.44 18.66
C GLY A 591 -17.67 -11.29 19.14
N ARG A 592 -17.63 -10.95 20.44
CA ARG A 592 -16.63 -10.02 20.99
C ARG A 592 -15.27 -10.71 21.17
N LYS A 593 -14.33 -10.45 20.27
CA LYS A 593 -12.90 -10.43 20.64
C LYS A 593 -12.67 -9.21 21.53
N ARG A 594 -12.08 -9.37 22.73
CA ARG A 594 -11.68 -8.21 23.54
C ARG A 594 -10.51 -7.50 22.84
N GLN A 595 -10.67 -6.22 22.49
CA GLN A 595 -9.54 -5.41 21.98
C GLN A 595 -8.43 -5.25 23.03
N ASN A 596 -8.81 -5.15 24.31
CA ASN A 596 -7.90 -5.17 25.45
C ASN A 596 -8.27 -6.35 26.36
N PRO A 597 -7.40 -7.36 26.51
CA PRO A 597 -7.52 -8.34 27.60
C PRO A 597 -7.53 -7.63 28.96
N HIS A 598 -8.13 -8.24 29.98
CA HIS A 598 -7.97 -7.74 31.35
C HIS A 598 -6.59 -8.13 31.88
N VAL A 599 -5.58 -7.36 31.48
CA VAL A 599 -4.23 -7.43 32.06
C VAL A 599 -4.30 -6.81 33.45
N PRO A 600 -3.90 -7.52 34.53
CA PRO A 600 -3.82 -6.94 35.86
C PRO A 600 -3.02 -5.64 35.87
N GLY A 601 -3.60 -4.57 36.40
CA GLY A 601 -3.02 -3.22 36.36
C GLY A 601 -3.40 -2.35 35.16
N CYS A 602 -4.26 -2.82 34.25
CA CYS A 602 -4.83 -2.02 33.15
C CYS A 602 -6.35 -1.82 33.29
N TRP A 603 -6.80 -0.57 33.10
CA TRP A 603 -8.16 -0.08 33.33
C TRP A 603 -8.81 0.31 32.00
N PRO A 604 -9.82 -0.44 31.52
CA PRO A 604 -10.62 -0.04 30.34
C PRO A 604 -11.30 1.30 30.60
N SER A 605 -11.04 2.29 29.75
CA SER A 605 -11.45 3.68 29.99
C SER A 605 -12.00 4.36 28.73
N HIS A 606 -12.84 5.38 28.86
CA HIS A 606 -13.48 6.08 27.73
C HIS A 606 -13.90 7.49 28.14
N VAL A 607 -13.67 8.48 27.26
CA VAL A 607 -14.10 9.87 27.43
C VAL A 607 -15.22 10.19 26.44
N TYR A 608 -16.34 10.71 26.93
CA TYR A 608 -17.55 10.92 26.13
C TYR A 608 -18.45 12.03 26.68
N VAL A 609 -19.40 12.50 25.87
CA VAL A 609 -20.56 13.31 26.30
C VAL A 609 -21.76 12.37 26.40
N GLU A 610 -22.51 12.46 27.49
CA GLU A 610 -23.65 11.58 27.78
C GLU A 610 -24.98 12.27 27.43
N TRP A 611 -25.93 11.53 26.89
CA TRP A 611 -27.29 11.97 26.56
C TRP A 611 -28.29 10.99 27.15
N HIS A 612 -29.27 11.49 27.89
CA HIS A 612 -30.41 10.73 28.38
C HIS A 612 -31.62 11.15 27.54
N PRO A 613 -32.10 10.31 26.58
CA PRO A 613 -33.30 10.62 25.81
C PRO A 613 -34.53 10.71 26.73
N THR A 614 -35.46 11.62 26.43
CA THR A 614 -36.80 11.57 27.07
C THR A 614 -37.55 10.33 26.61
N GLN A 615 -38.63 9.93 27.31
CA GLN A 615 -39.42 8.76 26.89
C GLN A 615 -39.94 8.89 25.46
N GLU A 616 -40.46 10.07 25.06
CA GLU A 616 -40.88 10.36 23.68
C GLU A 616 -39.73 10.20 22.66
N GLN A 617 -38.51 10.65 23.02
CA GLN A 617 -37.33 10.49 22.16
C GLN A 617 -36.90 9.02 22.06
N HIS A 618 -36.99 8.27 23.16
CA HIS A 618 -36.72 6.83 23.21
C HIS A 618 -37.73 6.05 22.37
N ASP A 619 -39.04 6.26 22.57
CA ASP A 619 -40.13 5.65 21.80
C ASP A 619 -39.99 5.94 20.30
N THR A 620 -39.58 7.17 19.94
CA THR A 620 -39.32 7.56 18.54
C THR A 620 -38.08 6.85 17.96
N LEU A 621 -37.04 6.64 18.77
CA LEU A 621 -35.84 5.91 18.37
C LEU A 621 -36.13 4.40 18.22
N ASP A 622 -36.92 3.78 19.09
CA ASP A 622 -37.27 2.35 18.94
C ASP A 622 -38.20 2.14 17.73
N GLN A 623 -39.16 3.04 17.48
CA GLN A 623 -39.94 3.06 16.22
C GLN A 623 -39.04 3.21 14.98
N LEU A 624 -37.95 3.99 15.05
CA LEU A 624 -36.98 4.09 13.98
C LEU A 624 -36.22 2.76 13.80
N LEU A 625 -35.82 2.10 14.90
CA LEU A 625 -35.15 0.80 14.85
C LEU A 625 -36.05 -0.31 14.29
N ASP A 626 -37.34 -0.31 14.61
CA ASP A 626 -38.33 -1.21 14.00
C ASP A 626 -38.38 -1.04 12.47
N LYS A 627 -38.37 0.20 11.98
CA LYS A 627 -38.34 0.50 10.54
C LYS A 627 -37.02 0.08 9.90
N VAL A 628 -35.88 0.25 10.58
CA VAL A 628 -34.58 -0.23 10.08
C VAL A 628 -34.53 -1.75 10.03
N GLU A 629 -34.99 -2.44 11.07
CA GLU A 629 -35.00 -3.91 11.12
C GLU A 629 -35.90 -4.51 10.02
N ALA A 630 -37.05 -3.89 9.75
CA ALA A 630 -37.91 -4.23 8.62
C ALA A 630 -37.27 -3.97 7.25
N VAL A 631 -36.51 -2.89 7.09
CA VAL A 631 -35.80 -2.53 5.83
C VAL A 631 -34.58 -3.42 5.57
N VAL A 632 -33.87 -3.83 6.62
CA VAL A 632 -32.65 -4.65 6.50
C VAL A 632 -32.98 -6.16 6.36
N GLY A 633 -34.12 -6.61 6.89
CA GLY A 633 -34.69 -7.91 6.59
C GLY A 633 -34.16 -9.07 7.44
N GLN A 634 -34.88 -10.21 7.41
CA GLN A 634 -34.76 -11.31 8.38
C GLN A 634 -33.41 -12.05 8.42
N GLY A 635 -32.49 -11.77 7.50
CA GLY A 635 -31.13 -12.32 7.52
C GLY A 635 -30.14 -11.61 8.46
N VAL A 636 -30.50 -10.43 9.00
CA VAL A 636 -29.58 -9.55 9.72
C VAL A 636 -30.15 -9.17 11.08
N LYS A 637 -29.53 -9.65 12.15
CA LYS A 637 -29.96 -9.34 13.53
C LYS A 637 -29.57 -7.91 13.91
N LEU A 638 -30.53 -7.05 14.25
CA LEU A 638 -30.25 -5.72 14.77
C LEU A 638 -30.12 -5.78 16.30
N HIS A 639 -28.97 -5.38 16.82
CA HIS A 639 -28.73 -5.31 18.26
C HIS A 639 -28.87 -3.85 18.73
N ARG A 640 -30.00 -3.54 19.37
CA ARG A 640 -30.36 -2.20 19.85
C ARG A 640 -29.51 -1.76 21.06
N PHE A 641 -29.35 -0.45 21.26
CA PHE A 641 -28.65 0.12 22.43
C PHE A 641 -29.55 1.01 23.32
N LEU A 642 -30.84 1.13 23.00
CA LEU A 642 -31.74 2.08 23.66
C LEU A 642 -32.17 1.65 25.07
N SER A 643 -32.17 0.34 25.36
CA SER A 643 -32.63 -0.22 26.65
C SER A 643 -31.73 -1.34 27.16
N SER A 644 -31.77 -1.53 28.47
CA SER A 644 -31.11 -2.62 29.20
C SER A 644 -31.83 -3.97 29.01
N ASP A 645 -31.19 -5.06 29.44
CA ASP A 645 -31.79 -6.40 29.51
C ASP A 645 -33.04 -6.48 30.42
N LEU A 646 -33.32 -5.41 31.19
CA LEU A 646 -34.51 -5.23 32.04
C LEU A 646 -35.54 -4.23 31.47
N GLY A 647 -35.40 -3.83 30.20
CA GLY A 647 -36.30 -2.91 29.51
C GLY A 647 -36.11 -1.42 29.84
N VAL A 648 -35.41 -1.10 30.94
CA VAL A 648 -35.14 0.30 31.35
C VAL A 648 -34.28 1.00 30.28
N PRO A 649 -34.66 2.22 29.82
CA PRO A 649 -33.86 3.05 28.92
C PRO A 649 -32.41 3.25 29.38
N LEU A 650 -31.49 3.34 28.42
CA LEU A 650 -30.06 3.55 28.66
C LEU A 650 -29.59 4.94 28.20
N PRO A 651 -28.61 5.55 28.90
CA PRO A 651 -27.95 6.73 28.40
C PRO A 651 -27.13 6.41 27.14
N LEU A 652 -27.32 7.24 26.13
CA LEU A 652 -26.55 7.23 24.89
C LEU A 652 -25.36 8.20 25.02
N HIS A 653 -24.42 8.18 24.07
CA HIS A 653 -23.25 9.05 24.15
C HIS A 653 -22.64 9.43 22.80
N ILE A 654 -21.93 10.57 22.80
CA ILE A 654 -21.04 11.05 21.74
C ILE A 654 -19.61 10.83 22.21
N SER A 655 -18.80 10.05 21.48
CA SER A 655 -17.42 9.75 21.89
C SER A 655 -16.48 10.95 21.71
N LEU A 656 -15.59 11.17 22.69
CA LEU A 656 -14.46 12.10 22.63
C LEU A 656 -13.08 11.40 22.75
N SER A 657 -13.05 10.10 23.02
CA SER A 657 -11.89 9.22 22.84
C SER A 657 -12.28 7.90 22.17
N ARG A 658 -11.28 7.14 21.68
CA ARG A 658 -11.44 5.69 21.45
C ARG A 658 -11.50 4.96 22.80
N PRO A 659 -11.85 3.66 22.84
CA PRO A 659 -11.62 2.83 24.02
C PRO A 659 -10.13 2.85 24.41
N LEU A 660 -9.85 3.20 25.66
CA LEU A 660 -8.51 3.39 26.22
C LEU A 660 -8.15 2.23 27.16
N SER A 661 -6.85 2.03 27.39
CA SER A 661 -6.29 1.08 28.36
C SER A 661 -5.25 1.79 29.24
N LEU A 662 -5.72 2.37 30.35
CA LEU A 662 -4.88 3.16 31.27
C LEU A 662 -4.23 2.25 32.31
N ARG A 663 -2.91 2.38 32.54
CA ARG A 663 -2.23 1.65 33.63
C ARG A 663 -2.62 2.24 34.99
N THR A 664 -2.62 1.44 36.06
CA THR A 664 -2.95 1.91 37.43
C THR A 664 -2.14 3.14 37.83
N ALA A 665 -0.84 3.18 37.53
CA ALA A 665 0.04 4.31 37.84
C ALA A 665 -0.31 5.62 37.08
N ASN A 666 -1.13 5.54 36.02
CA ASN A 666 -1.47 6.66 35.16
C ASN A 666 -2.92 7.14 35.36
N LYS A 667 -3.76 6.41 36.11
CA LYS A 667 -5.23 6.61 36.11
C LYS A 667 -5.63 7.98 36.65
N ASP A 668 -5.01 8.41 37.76
CA ASP A 668 -5.37 9.66 38.45
C ASP A 668 -4.78 10.85 37.71
N ALA A 669 -3.50 10.79 37.35
CA ALA A 669 -2.84 11.82 36.52
C ALA A 669 -3.54 12.04 35.16
N PHE A 670 -4.13 11.00 34.55
CA PHE A 670 -4.96 11.15 33.35
C PHE A 670 -6.24 11.92 33.65
N LEU A 671 -6.95 11.57 34.72
CA LEU A 671 -8.21 12.21 35.12
C LEU A 671 -8.00 13.67 35.54
N ASP A 672 -6.96 13.95 36.32
CA ASP A 672 -6.56 15.30 36.72
C ASP A 672 -6.25 16.16 35.50
N ARG A 673 -5.41 15.65 34.58
CA ARG A 673 -5.02 16.38 33.37
C ARG A 673 -6.22 16.60 32.44
N LEU A 674 -7.09 15.62 32.29
CA LEU A 674 -8.33 15.76 31.51
C LEU A 674 -9.25 16.82 32.14
N THR A 675 -9.41 16.81 33.47
CA THR A 675 -10.21 17.78 34.23
C THR A 675 -9.67 19.20 34.07
N GLN A 676 -8.35 19.38 34.18
CA GLN A 676 -7.67 20.65 33.92
C GLN A 676 -7.90 21.10 32.47
N CYS A 677 -7.66 20.23 31.49
CA CYS A 677 -7.80 20.56 30.07
C CYS A 677 -9.24 20.89 29.64
N VAL A 678 -10.26 20.27 30.23
CA VAL A 678 -11.68 20.56 29.95
C VAL A 678 -12.14 21.84 30.65
N LYS A 679 -11.69 22.12 31.89
CA LYS A 679 -12.01 23.40 32.55
C LYS A 679 -11.31 24.60 31.89
N ALA A 680 -10.04 24.46 31.54
CA ALA A 680 -9.23 25.54 30.94
C ALA A 680 -9.61 25.87 29.48
N ILE A 681 -10.55 25.16 28.85
CA ILE A 681 -10.95 25.42 27.46
C ILE A 681 -11.97 26.57 27.33
N GLY A 682 -12.63 26.98 28.41
CA GLY A 682 -13.62 28.06 28.40
C GLY A 682 -14.90 27.79 27.58
N VAL A 683 -15.09 26.58 27.05
CA VAL A 683 -16.34 26.20 26.37
C VAL A 683 -17.45 26.12 27.39
N ALA A 684 -18.40 27.06 27.32
CA ALA A 684 -19.61 27.03 28.12
C ALA A 684 -20.64 26.05 27.56
N ALA A 685 -21.60 25.64 28.40
CA ALA A 685 -22.65 24.68 28.03
C ALA A 685 -23.40 25.06 26.73
N PHE A 686 -23.70 24.06 25.90
CA PHE A 686 -24.30 24.21 24.56
C PHE A 686 -25.15 22.98 24.19
N SER A 687 -25.98 23.07 23.15
CA SER A 687 -26.78 21.93 22.65
C SER A 687 -26.39 21.54 21.22
N VAL A 688 -26.56 20.26 20.88
CA VAL A 688 -26.54 19.75 19.50
C VAL A 688 -27.87 19.07 19.14
N SER A 689 -28.12 18.84 17.86
CA SER A 689 -29.36 18.25 17.34
C SER A 689 -29.08 17.16 16.30
N PRO A 690 -29.91 16.11 16.22
CA PRO A 690 -29.88 15.13 15.13
C PRO A 690 -29.94 15.78 13.73
N CYS A 691 -28.98 15.44 12.87
CA CYS A 691 -28.86 16.02 11.52
C CYS A 691 -28.86 14.97 10.40
N GLY A 692 -28.66 13.68 10.72
CA GLY A 692 -28.75 12.58 9.76
C GLY A 692 -28.68 11.21 10.42
N LEU A 693 -29.04 10.17 9.67
CA LEU A 693 -28.83 8.76 10.03
C LEU A 693 -27.80 8.15 9.07
N ALA A 694 -26.91 7.29 9.56
CA ALA A 694 -25.91 6.61 8.75
C ALA A 694 -25.51 5.24 9.32
N TRP A 695 -24.89 4.40 8.49
CA TRP A 695 -24.18 3.20 8.94
C TRP A 695 -22.68 3.50 9.03
N TYR A 696 -22.07 3.18 10.17
CA TYR A 696 -20.64 3.38 10.44
C TYR A 696 -19.96 2.06 10.81
N LYS A 697 -19.07 1.57 9.95
CA LYS A 697 -18.20 0.43 10.26
C LYS A 697 -17.04 0.94 11.12
N SER A 698 -16.92 0.44 12.35
CA SER A 698 -15.79 0.82 13.20
C SER A 698 -14.49 0.15 12.69
N PRO A 699 -13.37 0.87 12.52
CA PRO A 699 -12.07 0.26 12.24
C PRO A 699 -11.59 -0.71 13.35
N ASP A 700 -12.18 -0.59 14.54
CA ASP A 700 -11.86 -1.37 15.74
C ASP A 700 -12.69 -2.66 15.90
N SER A 701 -13.67 -2.93 15.02
CA SER A 701 -14.60 -4.07 15.21
C SER A 701 -15.31 -4.54 13.94
N ASP A 702 -15.63 -5.84 13.87
CA ASP A 702 -16.50 -6.40 12.83
C ASP A 702 -17.96 -5.91 12.89
N ARG A 703 -18.29 -5.09 13.88
CA ARG A 703 -19.60 -4.47 14.08
C ARG A 703 -19.77 -3.22 13.22
N THR A 704 -20.90 -3.15 12.52
CA THR A 704 -21.36 -1.92 11.88
C THR A 704 -22.44 -1.30 12.74
N PHE A 705 -22.26 -0.03 13.09
CA PHE A 705 -23.14 0.72 13.98
C PHE A 705 -24.15 1.51 13.16
N LEU A 706 -25.41 1.51 13.58
CA LEU A 706 -26.39 2.49 13.12
C LEU A 706 -26.21 3.75 13.98
N ILE A 707 -25.88 4.86 13.32
CA ILE A 707 -25.49 6.10 13.97
C ILE A 707 -26.39 7.27 13.58
N VAL A 708 -26.79 8.06 14.57
CA VAL A 708 -27.42 9.37 14.38
C VAL A 708 -26.31 10.42 14.39
N ARG A 709 -26.03 11.06 13.26
CA ARG A 709 -25.13 12.22 13.20
C ARG A 709 -25.77 13.40 13.90
N VAL A 710 -24.96 14.20 14.59
CA VAL A 710 -25.41 15.39 15.33
C VAL A 710 -24.66 16.63 14.87
N ALA A 711 -25.34 17.78 14.91
CA ALA A 711 -24.81 19.09 14.53
C ALA A 711 -25.24 20.19 15.51
N SER A 712 -24.47 21.26 15.64
CA SER A 712 -24.95 22.48 16.28
C SER A 712 -26.06 23.11 15.41
N LYS A 713 -27.04 23.79 16.03
CA LYS A 713 -28.16 24.46 15.32
C LYS A 713 -27.73 25.63 14.40
N THR A 714 -26.43 25.89 14.25
CA THR A 714 -25.84 26.80 13.26
C THR A 714 -26.03 26.29 11.82
N LYS A 715 -26.33 27.20 10.87
CA LYS A 715 -26.62 26.89 9.45
C LYS A 715 -25.53 26.10 8.69
N THR A 716 -24.32 25.97 9.24
CA THR A 716 -23.19 25.26 8.63
C THR A 716 -23.16 23.76 8.91
N GLY A 717 -23.93 23.26 9.88
CA GLY A 717 -23.91 21.85 10.28
C GLY A 717 -22.65 21.39 11.04
N VAL A 718 -21.78 22.32 11.44
CA VAL A 718 -20.50 22.05 12.11
C VAL A 718 -20.67 22.11 13.64
N ASN A 719 -19.93 21.28 14.39
CA ASN A 719 -19.89 21.27 15.86
C ASN A 719 -18.57 21.87 16.41
N PRO A 720 -18.34 23.19 16.37
CA PRO A 720 -17.06 23.77 16.80
C PRO A 720 -16.74 23.50 18.28
N GLN A 721 -17.75 23.49 19.16
CA GLN A 721 -17.56 23.18 20.58
C GLN A 721 -17.13 21.72 20.81
N LEU A 722 -17.75 20.74 20.12
CA LEU A 722 -17.33 19.33 20.20
C LEU A 722 -15.94 19.12 19.59
N THR A 723 -15.59 19.81 18.49
CA THR A 723 -14.22 19.78 17.94
C THR A 723 -13.20 20.27 18.96
N ALA A 724 -13.47 21.40 19.64
CA ALA A 724 -12.56 21.93 20.66
C ALA A 724 -12.39 20.95 21.85
N LEU A 725 -13.49 20.38 22.36
CA LEU A 725 -13.45 19.36 23.42
C LEU A 725 -12.69 18.11 22.97
N LEU A 726 -12.95 17.62 21.75
CA LEU A 726 -12.24 16.49 21.15
C LEU A 726 -10.74 16.75 21.02
N GLU A 727 -10.31 17.95 20.61
CA GLU A 727 -8.89 18.29 20.50
C GLU A 727 -8.18 18.24 21.86
N ARG A 728 -8.80 18.76 22.93
CA ARG A 728 -8.25 18.64 24.30
C ARG A 728 -8.26 17.21 24.82
N CYS A 729 -9.30 16.43 24.53
CA CYS A 729 -9.36 15.01 24.86
C CYS A 729 -8.26 14.23 24.13
N ASN A 730 -8.12 14.42 22.81
CA ASN A 730 -7.07 13.82 21.99
C ASN A 730 -5.65 14.22 22.42
N THR A 731 -5.43 15.48 22.80
CA THR A 731 -4.14 15.93 23.36
C THR A 731 -3.81 15.14 24.63
N THR A 732 -4.78 15.03 25.55
CA THR A 732 -4.61 14.30 26.81
C THR A 732 -4.39 12.80 26.57
N VAL A 733 -5.21 12.17 25.74
CA VAL A 733 -5.09 10.78 25.28
C VAL A 733 -3.69 10.50 24.69
N SER A 734 -3.17 11.41 23.87
CA SER A 734 -1.83 11.29 23.28
C SER A 734 -0.70 11.34 24.32
N LEU A 735 -0.80 12.23 25.32
CA LEU A 735 0.20 12.36 26.39
C LEU A 735 0.35 11.08 27.23
N PHE A 736 -0.72 10.30 27.37
CA PHE A 736 -0.72 9.00 28.06
C PHE A 736 -0.52 7.79 27.12
N GLY A 737 -0.01 8.03 25.90
CA GLY A 737 0.37 7.00 24.93
C GLY A 737 -0.80 6.24 24.30
N GLN A 738 -2.02 6.80 24.34
CA GLN A 738 -3.24 6.17 23.83
C GLN A 738 -3.60 6.67 22.42
N PRO A 739 -4.34 5.89 21.61
CA PRO A 739 -4.72 6.30 20.25
C PRO A 739 -5.86 7.34 20.24
N THR A 740 -5.71 8.37 19.39
CA THR A 740 -6.69 9.46 19.26
C THR A 740 -7.91 9.09 18.44
N LEU A 741 -9.06 9.70 18.78
CA LEU A 741 -10.31 9.59 18.03
C LEU A 741 -10.29 10.53 16.82
N TYR A 742 -10.91 10.12 15.70
CA TYR A 742 -10.87 10.83 14.42
C TYR A 742 -9.44 11.06 13.85
N GLN A 743 -8.47 10.22 14.27
CA GLN A 743 -7.11 10.28 13.76
C GLN A 743 -7.05 9.90 12.27
N GLY A 744 -6.77 10.87 11.40
CA GLY A 744 -6.63 10.69 9.95
C GLY A 744 -7.81 11.16 9.10
N THR A 745 -8.96 11.49 9.69
CA THR A 745 -10.11 12.04 8.94
C THR A 745 -9.86 13.50 8.58
N ARG A 746 -9.30 13.75 7.38
CA ARG A 746 -9.21 15.08 6.76
C ARG A 746 -10.15 15.28 5.56
N ASP A 747 -10.78 14.22 5.05
CA ASP A 747 -11.76 14.28 3.95
C ASP A 747 -13.19 14.60 4.43
N GLU A 748 -13.50 14.40 5.72
CA GLU A 748 -14.61 15.08 6.40
C GLU A 748 -14.02 16.12 7.37
N ALA A 749 -14.59 17.33 7.42
CA ALA A 749 -14.27 18.28 8.48
C ALA A 749 -14.72 17.68 9.82
N VAL A 750 -13.81 17.46 10.76
CA VAL A 750 -14.06 16.72 12.02
C VAL A 750 -15.34 17.17 12.75
N GLY A 751 -15.67 18.46 12.67
CA GLY A 751 -16.92 19.02 13.19
C GLY A 751 -18.23 18.46 12.60
N VAL A 752 -18.25 17.63 11.56
CA VAL A 752 -19.45 16.93 11.05
C VAL A 752 -19.45 15.42 11.30
N ALA A 753 -18.38 14.88 11.90
CA ALA A 753 -18.20 13.45 12.12
C ALA A 753 -18.79 12.93 13.46
N PHE A 754 -19.25 13.84 14.33
CA PHE A 754 -19.87 13.52 15.62
C PHE A 754 -21.23 12.84 15.47
N HIS A 755 -21.43 11.79 16.26
CA HIS A 755 -22.62 10.95 16.18
C HIS A 755 -22.88 10.18 17.48
N VAL A 756 -24.10 9.66 17.59
CA VAL A 756 -24.57 8.76 18.64
C VAL A 756 -24.89 7.40 18.02
N SER A 757 -24.38 6.30 18.61
CA SER A 757 -24.72 4.94 18.18
C SER A 757 -26.00 4.45 18.85
N ILE A 758 -27.00 4.05 18.06
CA ILE A 758 -28.32 3.61 18.57
C ILE A 758 -28.58 2.11 18.39
N ALA A 759 -27.89 1.46 17.46
CA ALA A 759 -27.88 0.00 17.28
C ALA A 759 -26.60 -0.46 16.58
N TRP A 760 -26.41 -1.77 16.43
CA TRP A 760 -25.33 -2.36 15.63
C TRP A 760 -25.73 -3.72 15.03
N THR A 761 -24.99 -4.17 14.02
CA THR A 761 -25.10 -5.52 13.47
C THR A 761 -23.73 -6.04 12.98
N PHE A 762 -23.69 -7.29 12.53
CA PHE A 762 -22.52 -7.90 11.87
C PHE A 762 -22.64 -7.76 10.35
N GLY A 763 -21.51 -7.43 9.69
CA GLY A 763 -21.52 -7.05 8.28
C GLY A 763 -22.15 -5.66 8.06
N LEU A 764 -22.24 -5.24 6.81
CA LEU A 764 -22.99 -4.05 6.38
C LEU A 764 -24.26 -4.55 5.66
N PRO A 765 -25.44 -3.95 5.87
CA PRO A 765 -26.61 -4.21 5.05
C PRO A 765 -26.33 -4.03 3.54
N GLY A 766 -27.13 -4.68 2.68
CA GLY A 766 -27.01 -4.49 1.22
C GLY A 766 -27.13 -3.01 0.81
N GLU A 767 -26.60 -2.63 -0.36
CA GLU A 767 -26.54 -1.22 -0.79
C GLU A 767 -27.95 -0.60 -0.86
N GLU A 768 -28.97 -1.36 -1.29
CA GLU A 768 -30.39 -0.96 -1.29
C GLU A 768 -30.94 -0.73 0.13
N ALA A 769 -30.86 -1.73 1.02
CA ALA A 769 -31.31 -1.61 2.41
C ALA A 769 -30.56 -0.51 3.19
N THR A 770 -29.28 -0.29 2.86
CA THR A 770 -28.50 0.84 3.35
C THR A 770 -29.11 2.16 2.88
N LEU A 771 -29.37 2.33 1.58
CA LEU A 771 -29.96 3.55 1.02
C LEU A 771 -31.37 3.83 1.55
N GLU A 772 -32.22 2.81 1.71
CA GLU A 772 -33.54 2.97 2.34
C GLU A 772 -33.43 3.35 3.81
N THR A 773 -32.47 2.77 4.57
CA THR A 773 -32.18 3.20 5.94
C THR A 773 -31.88 4.70 6.00
N LEU A 774 -31.03 5.22 5.11
CA LEU A 774 -30.70 6.66 5.06
C LEU A 774 -31.91 7.55 4.76
N LYS A 775 -32.93 7.04 4.05
CA LYS A 775 -34.16 7.78 3.72
C LYS A 775 -35.13 7.87 4.91
N LEU A 776 -35.15 6.89 5.82
CA LEU A 776 -36.06 6.88 6.97
C LEU A 776 -35.99 8.16 7.80
N PHE A 777 -34.80 8.72 8.01
CA PHE A 777 -34.62 9.96 8.77
C PHE A 777 -35.29 11.20 8.14
N LYS A 778 -35.62 11.14 6.84
CA LYS A 778 -36.39 12.18 6.12
C LYS A 778 -37.88 11.90 6.06
N HIS A 779 -38.35 10.76 6.58
CA HIS A 779 -39.75 10.37 6.58
C HIS A 779 -40.56 11.26 7.54
N LYS A 780 -41.81 11.60 7.20
CA LYS A 780 -42.60 12.59 7.95
C LYS A 780 -42.69 12.27 9.46
N GLN A 781 -42.81 10.98 9.80
CA GLN A 781 -42.85 10.44 11.18
C GLN A 781 -41.62 10.82 12.01
N PHE A 782 -40.44 10.92 11.40
CA PHE A 782 -39.17 11.17 12.09
C PHE A 782 -38.66 12.61 11.91
N SER A 783 -39.39 13.46 11.18
CA SER A 783 -38.99 14.84 10.90
C SER A 783 -38.81 15.70 12.17
N GLY A 784 -39.54 15.38 13.24
CA GLY A 784 -39.39 16.00 14.56
C GLY A 784 -38.01 15.80 15.20
N MET A 785 -37.25 14.76 14.86
CA MET A 785 -35.93 14.49 15.44
C MET A 785 -34.94 15.64 15.25
N HIS A 786 -35.07 16.41 14.16
CA HIS A 786 -34.25 17.60 13.91
C HIS A 786 -34.43 18.74 14.93
N SER A 787 -35.56 18.77 15.65
CA SER A 787 -35.86 19.81 16.65
C SER A 787 -35.17 19.56 18.00
N TRP A 788 -34.91 18.30 18.32
CA TRP A 788 -34.42 17.81 19.61
C TRP A 788 -33.13 18.52 20.04
N GLN A 789 -32.96 18.71 21.35
CA GLN A 789 -31.75 19.25 21.94
C GLN A 789 -31.08 18.18 22.80
N ILE A 790 -29.82 17.91 22.47
CA ILE A 790 -28.89 17.08 23.21
C ILE A 790 -27.97 18.07 23.92
N ASP A 791 -28.22 18.31 25.20
CA ASP A 791 -27.48 19.30 25.98
C ASP A 791 -26.14 18.76 26.45
N VAL A 792 -25.10 19.57 26.24
CA VAL A 792 -23.71 19.29 26.58
C VAL A 792 -23.32 20.22 27.73
N SER A 793 -23.48 19.72 28.95
CA SER A 793 -23.14 20.41 30.21
C SER A 793 -21.79 19.98 30.80
N GLY A 794 -21.21 18.89 30.29
CA GLY A 794 -19.96 18.33 30.79
C GLY A 794 -19.43 17.18 29.92
N VAL A 795 -18.26 16.69 30.30
CA VAL A 795 -17.61 15.50 29.73
C VAL A 795 -17.58 14.42 30.82
N LYS A 796 -18.02 13.20 30.50
CA LYS A 796 -17.89 12.03 31.36
C LYS A 796 -16.57 11.32 31.05
N ALA A 797 -15.80 11.01 32.10
CA ALA A 797 -14.61 10.18 32.03
C ALA A 797 -14.87 8.87 32.78
N LYS A 798 -14.96 7.75 32.06
CA LYS A 798 -15.07 6.42 32.65
C LYS A 798 -13.69 5.78 32.76
N ILE A 799 -13.34 5.29 33.95
CA ILE A 799 -12.10 4.54 34.23
C ILE A 799 -12.49 3.26 34.99
N GLY A 800 -12.43 2.12 34.30
CA GLY A 800 -12.99 0.85 34.78
C GLY A 800 -14.49 0.96 35.01
N ASN A 801 -14.90 0.84 36.28
CA ASN A 801 -16.31 0.96 36.69
C ASN A 801 -16.67 2.34 37.26
N ILE A 802 -15.68 3.22 37.51
CA ILE A 802 -15.91 4.58 38.02
C ILE A 802 -16.22 5.50 36.82
N VAL A 803 -17.23 6.35 36.96
CA VAL A 803 -17.51 7.45 36.02
C VAL A 803 -17.38 8.76 36.77
N THR A 804 -16.67 9.72 36.18
CA THR A 804 -16.47 11.06 36.74
C THR A 804 -17.04 12.10 35.79
N HIS A 805 -17.96 12.93 36.27
CA HIS A 805 -18.45 14.09 35.54
C HIS A 805 -17.49 15.28 35.66
N ILE A 806 -17.05 15.81 34.53
CA ILE A 806 -16.22 17.01 34.40
C ILE A 806 -17.11 18.10 33.79
N PRO A 807 -17.65 19.05 34.59
CA PRO A 807 -18.53 20.08 34.08
C PRO A 807 -17.79 21.05 33.14
N LEU A 808 -18.53 21.59 32.17
CA LEU A 808 -18.12 22.73 31.35
C LEU A 808 -18.20 24.04 32.15
N ALA A 809 -17.72 25.14 31.56
CA ALA A 809 -17.83 26.45 32.18
C ALA A 809 -19.30 26.89 32.31
N GLU A 810 -19.65 27.43 33.49
CA GLU A 810 -20.97 28.01 33.72
C GLU A 810 -21.14 29.30 32.90
N ARG A 811 -22.37 29.55 32.41
CA ARG A 811 -22.69 30.81 31.72
C ARG A 811 -23.07 31.89 32.75
N GLY A 812 -22.10 32.66 33.23
CA GLY A 812 -22.39 33.79 34.11
C GLY A 812 -21.15 34.64 34.43
N GLY A 813 -21.41 35.86 34.90
CA GLY A 813 -20.37 36.82 35.30
C GLY A 813 -20.01 37.85 34.21
N GLN A 814 -19.86 39.10 34.63
CA GLN A 814 -19.17 40.13 33.84
C GLN A 814 -17.65 39.97 34.01
N ASP A 815 -16.91 40.49 33.04
CA ASP A 815 -15.44 40.50 33.02
C ASP A 815 -14.89 41.62 33.92
N ASP A 816 -14.85 41.37 35.24
CA ASP A 816 -14.12 42.21 36.21
C ASP A 816 -12.70 41.65 36.37
N GLY A 817 -11.85 41.94 35.40
CA GLY A 817 -10.50 41.37 35.31
C GLY A 817 -9.47 41.97 36.27
N ILE A 818 -8.34 41.26 36.44
CA ILE A 818 -6.97 41.73 36.73
C ILE A 818 -6.03 40.51 36.75
N GLY A 819 -4.77 40.69 36.32
CA GLY A 819 -3.67 39.80 36.72
C GLY A 819 -2.99 38.99 35.62
N LEU A 820 -1.96 39.56 35.00
CA LEU A 820 -0.89 38.76 34.38
C LEU A 820 -0.08 38.05 35.47
N THR A 821 0.37 36.82 35.21
CA THR A 821 1.77 36.42 35.49
C THR A 821 2.19 35.31 34.52
N LEU A 822 3.44 35.35 34.05
CA LEU A 822 4.09 34.26 33.30
C LEU A 822 4.78 33.29 34.28
N ILE A 823 4.57 31.98 34.10
CA ILE A 823 5.62 30.96 34.00
C ILE A 823 5.19 29.95 32.92
#